data_AF-K1PGY8-F1
#
_entry.id   AF-K1PGY8-F1
#
_cell.length_a   1.000
_cell.length_b   1.000
_cell.length_c   1.000
_cell.angle_alpha   90.00
_cell.angle_beta   90.00
_cell.angle_gamma   90.00
#
_symmetry.space_group_name_H-M   'P 1'
#
loop_
_entity.id
_entity.type
_entity.pdbx_description
1 polymer ?
#
loop_
_entity_poly.entity_id
_entity_poly.type
_entity_poly.pdbx_seq_one_letter_code
_entity_poly.pdbx_strand_id
1 'polypeptide(L)'
;MTAEILMKNIYTFANILSQAGSDIVAKWNHTSLNNAFNWADYCIKVFQQIENKPYRGEIEKHMASMTLHLHPPSCLKLRVEDLGKARVILERTLLQNPFLPEKLSRTIIEQKQKTKGNNLEPAECQEIVTEVTRVSMLMKTLQTDEDLYRQTQLISEATALLSTDIILKMLCVLPSDTTYTDGQLQDLHNIIVRWLSEPQNSRFLVTSCKVLIQEACRYHSDLCQSYLEHIVSWAERLEPSYNEDDTNFYSWSRFLVTSSKVLIQEACRYHTDLCQSYLDHIVGWAERLEPSYNEDDTNFYSWRVVTKGTCPDLVKRNVERNINICNGLGLSNFIFEIVTDRFIGLPRCPSVREIVVPFNYRTEKKTLFKARALQYCLDDSVNDLKDEDWIVHLDEETILTRGSVIGILNFIAKGTSSFGQGVITYANEEIVCWITTIFDLSRVGNDYGILRFCLKHFRKPLFSWKGSYVVSNVGAERNVSFDFGIHGSIAEDCFFGLMAWKKGYLFDFIEGEMWERSPFSLTDYVKQRRRWVQGITLTFFSKDIPFKQKVGISFSLLSWITMPLTASNSVLAFLYPLPMPIVFHFLCAFMGGVMMFLFVIGALKSFNYKRTGLCKFLLICTASVLLLPCFVITETCAVVYAFLTFSTIEFHTIKKESRPSDGNFMHGQHTNHGQHTICNV
;
A
#
# COMPACT_ATOMS: atom_id res chain seq x y z
N MET A 1 39.98 15.82 6.72
CA MET A 1 39.35 14.58 6.22
C MET A 1 38.14 14.98 5.40
N THR A 2 38.01 14.55 4.15
CA THR A 2 36.83 14.88 3.32
C THR A 2 35.62 14.06 3.79
N ALA A 3 34.40 14.59 3.60
CA ALA A 3 33.16 13.92 4.01
C ALA A 3 33.02 12.52 3.40
N GLU A 4 33.48 12.34 2.16
CA GLU A 4 33.48 11.04 1.47
C GLU A 4 34.37 9.99 2.16
N ILE A 5 35.57 10.38 2.60
CA ILE A 5 36.49 9.49 3.33
C ILE A 5 35.89 9.11 4.68
N LEU A 6 35.26 10.06 5.36
CA LEU A 6 34.59 9.84 6.63
C LEU A 6 33.46 8.80 6.50
N MET A 7 32.61 8.94 5.48
CA MET A 7 31.51 8.01 5.24
C MET A 7 32.00 6.61 4.84
N LYS A 8 33.05 6.52 4.02
CA LYS A 8 33.68 5.23 3.67
C LYS A 8 34.24 4.51 4.91
N ASN A 9 34.81 5.26 5.85
CA ASN A 9 35.35 4.72 7.08
C ASN A 9 34.24 4.22 8.02
N ILE A 10 33.13 4.96 8.16
CA ILE A 10 31.95 4.53 8.93
C ILE A 10 31.31 3.28 8.31
N TYR A 11 31.22 3.21 6.97
CA TYR A 11 30.74 2.01 6.27
C TYR A 11 31.59 0.77 6.55
N THR A 12 32.92 0.96 6.60
CA THR A 12 33.86 -0.12 6.88
C THR A 12 33.59 -0.72 8.25
N PHE A 13 33.35 0.11 9.27
CA PHE A 13 32.96 -0.37 10.60
C PHE A 13 31.60 -1.08 10.60
N ALA A 14 30.61 -0.55 9.89
CA ALA A 14 29.30 -1.21 9.77
C ALA A 14 29.40 -2.63 9.16
N ASN A 15 30.26 -2.81 8.15
CA ASN A 15 30.53 -4.11 7.56
C ASN A 15 31.24 -5.06 8.55
N ILE A 16 32.23 -4.55 9.31
CA ILE A 16 32.89 -5.32 10.38
C ILE A 16 31.86 -5.79 11.41
N LEU A 17 30.92 -4.92 11.80
CA LEU A 17 29.89 -5.25 12.79
C LEU A 17 28.88 -6.27 12.24
N SER A 18 28.55 -6.19 10.95
CA SER A 18 27.74 -7.21 10.27
C SER A 18 28.44 -8.57 10.24
N GLN A 19 29.75 -8.60 9.96
CA GLN A 19 30.55 -9.84 9.98
C GLN A 19 30.71 -10.38 11.40
N ALA A 20 30.81 -9.50 12.39
CA ALA A 20 30.86 -9.86 13.81
C ALA A 20 29.61 -10.61 14.27
N GLY A 21 28.46 -10.36 13.63
CA GLY A 21 27.18 -11.03 13.91
C GLY A 21 26.88 -12.24 13.02
N SER A 22 27.79 -12.64 12.12
CA SER A 22 27.57 -13.78 11.21
C SER A 22 28.55 -14.94 11.46
N ASP A 23 28.34 -16.05 10.77
CA ASP A 23 29.21 -17.23 10.77
C ASP A 23 30.65 -16.96 10.27
N ILE A 24 30.85 -15.84 9.56
CA ILE A 24 32.17 -15.40 9.08
C ILE A 24 33.18 -15.24 10.22
N VAL A 25 32.70 -14.90 11.42
CA VAL A 25 33.53 -14.73 12.63
C VAL A 25 34.31 -15.99 13.00
N ALA A 26 33.87 -17.19 12.61
CA ALA A 26 34.61 -18.43 12.81
C ALA A 26 36.01 -18.41 12.18
N LYS A 27 36.21 -17.60 11.14
CA LYS A 27 37.49 -17.46 10.41
C LYS A 27 38.37 -16.33 10.95
N TRP A 28 37.94 -15.62 11.99
CA TRP A 28 38.71 -14.50 12.55
C TRP A 28 39.92 -14.99 13.34
N ASN A 29 40.98 -14.18 13.37
CA ASN A 29 42.16 -14.38 14.21
C ASN A 29 42.40 -13.13 15.07
N HIS A 30 43.44 -13.15 15.93
CA HIS A 30 43.74 -12.03 16.83
C HIS A 30 43.99 -10.70 16.08
N THR A 31 44.57 -10.77 14.87
CA THR A 31 44.80 -9.59 14.03
C THR A 31 43.49 -9.00 13.53
N SER A 32 42.56 -9.83 13.06
CA SER A 32 41.22 -9.39 12.65
C SER A 32 40.44 -8.76 13.81
N LEU A 33 40.52 -9.37 15.00
CA LEU A 33 39.89 -8.86 16.21
C LEU A 33 40.45 -7.48 16.62
N ASN A 34 41.78 -7.34 16.65
CA ASN A 34 42.41 -6.06 16.98
C ASN A 34 42.09 -4.98 15.94
N ASN A 35 42.03 -5.33 14.65
CA ASN A 35 41.61 -4.41 13.61
C ASN A 35 40.16 -3.96 13.80
N ALA A 36 39.26 -4.87 14.18
CA ALA A 36 37.88 -4.53 14.49
C ALA A 36 37.77 -3.55 15.66
N PHE A 37 38.56 -3.74 16.72
CA PHE A 37 38.62 -2.78 17.84
C PHE A 37 39.20 -1.42 17.45
N ASN A 38 40.24 -1.38 16.61
CA ASN A 38 40.80 -0.13 16.11
C ASN A 38 39.76 0.68 15.30
N TRP A 39 38.92 0.00 14.52
CA TRP A 39 37.81 0.64 13.81
C TRP A 39 36.71 1.14 14.75
N ALA A 40 36.40 0.39 15.81
CA ALA A 40 35.46 0.83 16.84
C ALA A 40 35.96 2.08 17.57
N ASP A 41 37.23 2.11 17.99
CA ASP A 41 37.86 3.26 18.64
C ASP A 41 37.93 4.49 17.71
N TYR A 42 38.14 4.27 16.41
CA TYR A 42 38.05 5.33 15.41
C TYR A 42 36.63 5.92 15.31
N CYS A 43 35.59 5.09 15.32
CA CYS A 43 34.19 5.55 15.31
C CYS A 43 33.84 6.38 16.55
N ILE A 44 34.37 6.04 17.72
CA ILE A 44 34.21 6.83 18.95
C ILE A 44 34.85 8.22 18.79
N LYS A 45 36.06 8.30 18.23
CA LYS A 45 36.72 9.59 17.95
C LYS A 45 35.96 10.43 16.93
N VAL A 46 35.37 9.79 15.92
CA VAL A 46 34.51 10.44 14.93
C VAL A 46 33.25 11.01 15.59
N PHE A 47 32.61 10.26 16.48
CA PHE A 47 31.45 10.73 17.24
C PHE A 47 31.76 12.00 18.03
N GLN A 48 32.86 11.99 18.79
CA GLN A 48 33.31 13.15 19.58
C GLN A 48 33.56 14.40 18.72
N GLN A 49 33.92 14.24 17.45
CA GLN A 49 34.13 15.37 16.53
C GLN A 49 32.83 15.90 15.88
N ILE A 50 31.74 15.12 15.90
CA ILE A 50 30.47 15.43 15.21
C ILE A 50 29.36 15.82 16.18
N GLU A 51 29.34 15.28 17.41
CA GLU A 51 28.21 15.37 18.36
C GLU A 51 27.66 16.80 18.54
N ASN A 52 28.55 17.80 18.61
CA ASN A 52 28.19 19.21 18.83
C ASN A 52 28.35 20.09 17.59
N LYS A 53 28.28 19.52 16.38
CA LYS A 53 28.47 20.26 15.12
C LYS A 53 27.17 20.38 14.31
N PRO A 54 26.96 21.51 13.61
CA PRO A 54 25.70 21.80 12.92
C PRO A 54 25.40 20.86 11.74
N TYR A 55 26.42 20.18 11.20
CA TYR A 55 26.29 19.22 10.09
C TYR A 55 25.98 17.78 10.56
N ARG A 56 25.75 17.54 11.87
CA ARG A 56 25.38 16.22 12.42
C ARG A 56 24.16 15.61 11.72
N GLY A 57 23.12 16.41 11.49
CA GLY A 57 21.87 15.95 10.86
C GLY A 57 22.05 15.52 9.41
N GLU A 58 22.96 16.16 8.67
CA GLU A 58 23.28 15.73 7.29
C GLU A 58 24.03 14.40 7.29
N ILE A 59 24.98 14.19 8.21
CA ILE A 59 25.72 12.93 8.34
C ILE A 59 24.78 11.79 8.72
N GLU A 60 23.83 12.04 9.63
CA GLU A 60 22.83 11.04 10.04
C GLU A 60 21.93 10.60 8.87
N LYS A 61 21.51 11.55 8.04
CA LYS A 61 20.73 11.26 6.82
C LYS A 61 21.53 10.42 5.82
N HIS A 62 22.82 10.70 5.65
CA HIS A 62 23.69 9.91 4.78
C HIS A 62 23.97 8.51 5.35
N MET A 63 24.18 8.38 6.67
CA MET A 63 24.34 7.07 7.34
C MET A 63 23.08 6.21 7.18
N ALA A 64 21.88 6.78 7.37
CA ALA A 64 20.62 6.06 7.19
C ALA A 64 20.42 5.55 5.75
N SER A 65 20.86 6.33 4.75
CA SER A 65 20.84 5.91 3.34
C SER A 65 21.83 4.77 3.06
N MET A 66 22.94 4.69 3.78
CA MET A 66 23.97 3.66 3.57
C MET A 66 23.61 2.32 4.18
N THR A 67 22.88 2.30 5.30
CA THR A 67 22.38 1.06 5.92
C THR A 67 21.46 0.25 4.99
N LEU A 68 20.79 0.90 4.03
CA LEU A 68 19.98 0.25 2.99
C LEU A 68 20.79 -0.63 2.02
N HIS A 69 22.11 -0.47 1.97
CA HIS A 69 23.00 -1.13 1.01
C HIS A 69 23.93 -2.21 1.63
N LEU A 70 23.77 -2.54 2.91
CA LEU A 70 24.51 -3.62 3.56
C LEU A 70 23.75 -4.95 3.41
N HIS A 71 24.42 -6.00 2.93
CA HIS A 71 23.84 -7.34 2.70
C HIS A 71 24.50 -8.41 3.58
N PRO A 72 23.71 -9.30 4.24
CA PRO A 72 22.26 -9.22 4.43
C PRO A 72 21.88 -7.95 5.20
N PRO A 73 20.62 -7.45 5.13
CA PRO A 73 20.19 -6.29 5.90
C PRO A 73 20.33 -6.63 7.37
N SER A 74 21.50 -6.35 7.93
CA SER A 74 21.74 -6.48 9.35
C SER A 74 20.72 -5.58 10.04
N CYS A 75 20.09 -6.07 11.10
CA CYS A 75 19.11 -5.31 11.90
C CYS A 75 19.71 -4.03 12.53
N LEU A 76 20.98 -3.74 12.24
CA LEU A 76 21.79 -2.64 12.71
C LEU A 76 21.48 -1.37 11.92
N LYS A 77 20.42 -0.68 12.37
CA LYS A 77 20.28 0.76 12.12
C LYS A 77 21.31 1.51 12.97
N LEU A 78 22.53 1.65 12.47
CA LEU A 78 23.56 2.48 13.10
C LEU A 78 23.18 3.96 12.98
N ARG A 79 22.87 4.60 14.11
CA ARG A 79 22.71 6.05 14.24
C ARG A 79 24.03 6.69 14.65
N VAL A 80 24.11 8.01 14.58
CA VAL A 80 25.31 8.75 15.00
C VAL A 80 25.64 8.46 16.46
N GLU A 81 24.64 8.31 17.33
CA GLU A 81 24.80 7.99 18.76
C GLU A 81 25.44 6.62 19.01
N ASP A 82 25.22 5.67 18.10
CA ASP A 82 25.78 4.33 18.21
C ASP A 82 27.29 4.32 17.93
N LEU A 83 27.81 5.33 17.20
CA LEU A 83 29.25 5.51 16.99
C LEU A 83 29.99 5.82 18.30
N GLY A 84 29.35 6.56 19.21
CA GLY A 84 29.90 6.84 20.55
C GLY A 84 30.01 5.60 21.43
N LYS A 85 29.25 4.55 21.13
CA LYS A 85 29.23 3.25 21.84
C LYS A 85 29.78 2.10 20.98
N ALA A 86 30.48 2.42 19.89
CA ALA A 86 30.88 1.45 18.86
C ALA A 86 31.64 0.24 19.41
N ARG A 87 32.52 0.46 20.39
CA ARG A 87 33.29 -0.61 21.03
C ARG A 87 32.41 -1.57 21.84
N VAL A 88 31.51 -1.03 22.64
CA VAL A 88 30.58 -1.81 23.46
C VAL A 88 29.64 -2.64 22.57
N ILE A 89 29.15 -2.04 21.49
CA ILE A 89 28.28 -2.72 20.52
C ILE A 89 29.03 -3.88 19.86
N LEU A 90 30.26 -3.66 19.38
CA LEU A 90 31.07 -4.70 18.75
C LEU A 90 31.39 -5.85 19.71
N GLU A 91 31.81 -5.55 20.94
CA GLU A 91 32.09 -6.55 21.97
C GLU A 91 30.85 -7.40 22.29
N ARG A 92 29.69 -6.76 22.41
CA ARG A 92 28.41 -7.45 22.63
C ARG A 92 28.08 -8.38 21.46
N THR A 93 28.16 -7.88 20.23
CA THR A 93 27.85 -8.67 19.03
C THR A 93 28.77 -9.89 18.91
N LEU A 94 30.08 -9.73 19.17
CA LEU A 94 31.03 -10.83 19.14
C LEU A 94 30.75 -11.87 20.23
N LEU A 95 30.53 -11.44 21.47
CA LEU A 95 30.28 -12.37 22.59
C LEU A 95 28.92 -13.06 22.49
N GLN A 96 27.97 -12.50 21.76
CA GLN A 96 26.66 -13.12 21.50
C GLN A 96 26.68 -14.11 20.32
N ASN A 97 27.73 -14.08 19.48
CA ASN A 97 27.86 -14.90 18.29
C ASN A 97 28.36 -16.31 18.62
N PRO A 98 27.56 -17.38 18.33
CA PRO A 98 27.93 -18.76 18.65
C PRO A 98 29.13 -19.28 17.83
N PHE A 99 29.47 -18.63 16.72
CA PHE A 99 30.58 -19.03 15.85
C PHE A 99 31.92 -18.41 16.25
N LEU A 100 32.00 -17.64 17.34
CA LEU A 100 33.23 -16.98 17.80
C LEU A 100 34.26 -18.01 18.33
N PRO A 101 35.50 -18.02 17.80
CA PRO A 101 36.54 -18.92 18.31
C PRO A 101 36.87 -18.67 19.79
N GLU A 102 36.97 -19.74 20.57
CA GLU A 102 37.19 -19.69 22.03
C GLU A 102 38.47 -18.93 22.43
N LYS A 103 39.53 -19.00 21.63
CA LYS A 103 40.78 -18.24 21.88
C LYS A 103 40.57 -16.74 21.79
N LEU A 104 39.68 -16.28 20.90
CA LEU A 104 39.35 -14.87 20.74
C LEU A 104 38.40 -14.40 21.84
N SER A 105 37.40 -15.21 22.23
CA SER A 105 36.50 -14.86 23.32
C SER A 105 37.26 -14.63 24.63
N ARG A 106 38.24 -15.49 24.97
CA ARG A 106 39.13 -15.29 26.12
C ARG A 106 39.93 -13.99 26.04
N THR A 107 40.43 -13.64 24.86
CA THR A 107 41.19 -12.38 24.66
C THR A 107 40.33 -11.14 24.89
N ILE A 108 39.07 -11.16 24.43
CA ILE A 108 38.12 -10.05 24.63
C ILE A 108 37.84 -9.87 26.13
N ILE A 109 37.63 -10.98 26.84
CA ILE A 109 37.35 -10.98 28.28
C ILE A 109 38.56 -10.46 29.08
N GLU A 110 39.78 -10.92 28.76
CA GLU A 110 41.03 -10.48 29.38
C GLU A 110 41.30 -8.98 29.14
N GLN A 111 41.02 -8.46 27.94
CA GLN A 111 41.17 -7.04 27.65
C GLN A 111 40.17 -6.20 28.46
N LYS A 112 38.91 -6.63 28.61
CA LYS A 112 37.91 -5.94 29.46
C LYS A 112 38.31 -5.88 30.93
N GLN A 113 38.91 -6.94 31.45
CA GLN A 113 39.38 -6.99 32.84
C GLN A 113 40.52 -6.00 33.11
N LYS A 114 41.39 -5.73 32.12
CA LYS A 114 42.46 -4.72 32.22
C LYS A 114 41.93 -3.28 32.19
N THR A 115 40.80 -3.01 31.53
CA THR A 115 40.21 -1.66 31.39
C THR A 115 39.40 -1.20 32.61
N LYS A 116 39.11 -2.10 33.58
CA LYS A 116 38.40 -1.79 34.85
C LYS A 116 39.12 -0.78 35.76
N GLY A 117 40.33 -0.35 35.40
CA GLY A 117 41.16 0.54 36.20
C GLY A 117 40.77 2.02 36.21
N ASN A 118 39.94 2.54 35.29
CA ASN A 118 39.51 3.95 35.35
C ASN A 118 38.22 4.20 34.54
N ASN A 119 37.25 4.83 35.22
CA ASN A 119 36.02 5.47 34.76
C ASN A 119 34.73 4.64 34.63
N LEU A 120 33.66 5.23 35.18
CA LEU A 120 32.29 4.71 35.31
C LEU A 120 31.63 4.45 33.94
N GLU A 121 31.07 3.26 33.77
CA GLU A 121 30.08 2.91 32.73
C GLU A 121 28.91 2.11 33.37
N PRO A 122 27.71 2.08 32.75
CA PRO A 122 26.45 1.76 33.42
C PRO A 122 26.31 0.29 33.82
N ALA A 123 25.60 0.06 34.94
CA ALA A 123 25.46 -1.21 35.67
C ALA A 123 25.03 -2.44 34.84
N GLU A 124 24.36 -2.28 33.68
CA GLU A 124 23.86 -3.39 32.86
C GLU A 124 24.96 -4.23 32.18
N CYS A 125 26.15 -3.66 31.89
CA CYS A 125 27.24 -4.40 31.24
C CYS A 125 28.13 -5.18 32.23
N GLN A 126 28.07 -4.86 33.52
CA GLN A 126 28.83 -5.54 34.56
C GLN A 126 28.23 -6.91 34.87
N GLU A 127 26.91 -7.04 34.80
CA GLU A 127 26.16 -8.28 35.04
C GLU A 127 26.48 -9.32 33.97
N ILE A 128 26.22 -9.00 32.70
CA ILE A 128 26.34 -9.93 31.57
C ILE A 128 27.75 -10.52 31.43
N VAL A 129 28.80 -9.73 31.64
CA VAL A 129 30.19 -10.20 31.55
C VAL A 129 30.59 -11.06 32.75
N THR A 130 30.05 -10.76 33.94
CA THR A 130 30.27 -11.57 35.15
C THR A 130 29.54 -12.91 35.04
N GLU A 131 28.35 -12.92 34.43
CA GLU A 131 27.55 -14.12 34.18
C GLU A 131 28.19 -15.06 33.15
N VAL A 132 28.65 -14.53 32.00
CA VAL A 132 29.34 -15.34 30.97
C VAL A 132 30.66 -15.94 31.50
N THR A 133 31.38 -15.20 32.35
CA THR A 133 32.62 -15.68 32.99
C THR A 133 32.33 -16.79 34.00
N ARG A 134 31.23 -16.70 34.77
CA ARG A 134 30.80 -17.74 35.73
C ARG A 134 30.34 -19.03 35.03
N VAL A 135 29.57 -18.92 33.96
CA VAL A 135 29.06 -20.09 33.20
C VAL A 135 30.19 -20.87 32.52
N SER A 136 31.20 -20.18 31.98
CA SER A 136 32.37 -20.84 31.38
C SER A 136 33.23 -21.57 32.44
N MET A 137 33.25 -21.06 33.68
CA MET A 137 33.92 -21.72 34.81
C MET A 137 33.11 -22.93 35.34
N LEU A 138 31.78 -22.84 35.33
CA LEU A 138 30.85 -23.93 35.70
C LEU A 138 31.02 -25.15 34.78
N MET A 139 31.07 -24.91 33.45
CA MET A 139 31.26 -25.93 32.42
C MET A 139 32.58 -26.69 32.56
N LYS A 140 33.65 -26.00 32.97
CA LYS A 140 34.96 -26.63 33.24
C LYS A 140 34.96 -27.50 34.48
N THR A 141 34.12 -27.18 35.47
CA THR A 141 34.07 -27.90 36.75
C THR A 141 33.19 -29.15 36.64
N LEU A 142 32.09 -29.08 35.88
CA LEU A 142 31.21 -30.21 35.56
C LEU A 142 31.90 -31.29 34.69
N GLN A 143 32.90 -30.93 33.90
CA GLN A 143 33.68 -31.88 33.10
C GLN A 143 34.66 -32.74 33.94
N THR A 144 34.91 -32.39 35.20
CA THR A 144 36.03 -32.98 35.97
C THR A 144 35.67 -33.56 37.34
N ASP A 145 34.45 -33.40 37.85
CA ASP A 145 34.12 -33.74 39.25
C ASP A 145 32.90 -34.68 39.36
N GLU A 146 33.06 -35.82 40.04
CA GLU A 146 32.07 -36.92 40.15
C GLU A 146 31.02 -36.73 41.27
N ASP A 147 31.07 -35.64 42.05
CA ASP A 147 30.27 -35.50 43.28
C ASP A 147 28.90 -34.80 43.06
N LEU A 148 27.81 -35.59 43.11
CA LEU A 148 26.43 -35.23 42.70
C LEU A 148 25.78 -34.10 43.53
N TYR A 149 26.16 -33.97 44.81
CA TYR A 149 25.57 -32.97 45.71
C TYR A 149 26.02 -31.53 45.35
N ARG A 150 27.29 -31.35 44.95
CA ARG A 150 27.79 -30.07 44.46
C ARG A 150 27.20 -29.69 43.11
N GLN A 151 26.96 -30.66 42.23
CA GLN A 151 26.30 -30.42 40.94
C GLN A 151 24.87 -29.89 41.13
N THR A 152 24.13 -30.39 42.11
CA THR A 152 22.75 -29.96 42.39
C THR A 152 22.69 -28.52 42.95
N GLN A 153 23.69 -28.12 43.75
CA GLN A 153 23.82 -26.76 44.25
C GLN A 153 24.23 -25.75 43.16
N LEU A 154 25.10 -26.16 42.23
CA LEU A 154 25.50 -25.38 41.05
C LEU A 154 24.35 -25.20 40.04
N ILE A 155 23.48 -26.20 39.90
CA ILE A 155 22.26 -26.13 39.07
C ILE A 155 21.25 -25.14 39.65
N SER A 156 21.08 -25.10 40.98
CA SER A 156 20.26 -24.09 41.65
C SER A 156 20.73 -22.66 41.35
N GLU A 157 22.05 -22.42 41.35
CA GLU A 157 22.63 -21.12 40.98
C GLU A 157 22.50 -20.82 39.48
N ALA A 158 22.58 -21.81 38.59
CA ALA A 158 22.32 -21.67 37.15
C ALA A 158 20.86 -21.32 36.84
N THR A 159 19.92 -21.79 37.66
CA THR A 159 18.48 -21.51 37.54
C THR A 159 18.15 -20.04 37.88
N ALA A 160 19.01 -19.37 38.66
CA ALA A 160 18.86 -17.96 39.02
C ALA A 160 19.39 -16.98 37.94
N LEU A 161 20.16 -17.47 36.95
CA LEU A 161 20.79 -16.67 35.89
C LEU A 161 19.83 -16.55 34.68
N LEU A 162 19.10 -15.44 34.60
CA LEU A 162 18.13 -15.15 33.53
C LEU A 162 18.80 -15.01 32.14
N SER A 163 18.93 -16.08 31.35
CA SER A 163 18.84 -15.95 29.88
C SER A 163 18.62 -17.28 29.15
N THR A 164 17.37 -17.47 28.71
CA THR A 164 16.83 -18.60 27.92
C THR A 164 17.62 -18.91 26.65
N ASP A 165 18.28 -17.90 26.08
CA ASP A 165 19.06 -18.00 24.84
C ASP A 165 20.35 -18.83 25.04
N ILE A 166 20.86 -18.93 26.26
CA ILE A 166 22.03 -19.75 26.62
C ILE A 166 21.64 -21.23 26.76
N ILE A 167 20.51 -21.51 27.42
CA ILE A 167 19.98 -22.88 27.59
C ILE A 167 19.62 -23.49 26.23
N LEU A 168 19.00 -22.71 25.34
CA LEU A 168 18.69 -23.13 23.97
C LEU A 168 19.96 -23.30 23.12
N LYS A 169 20.97 -22.41 23.24
CA LYS A 169 22.26 -22.61 22.57
C LYS A 169 22.99 -23.87 23.05
N MET A 170 22.89 -24.21 24.34
CA MET A 170 23.41 -25.47 24.87
C MET A 170 22.73 -26.67 24.22
N LEU A 171 21.41 -26.65 24.01
CA LEU A 171 20.67 -27.72 23.31
C LEU A 171 21.11 -27.94 21.86
N CYS A 172 21.54 -26.90 21.13
CA CYS A 172 22.05 -27.04 19.76
C CYS A 172 23.52 -27.49 19.68
N VAL A 173 24.33 -27.22 20.72
CA VAL A 173 25.75 -27.59 20.76
C VAL A 173 25.95 -29.01 21.32
N LEU A 174 25.17 -29.42 22.31
CA LEU A 174 25.29 -30.70 23.02
C LEU A 174 25.22 -31.96 22.13
N PRO A 175 24.44 -32.02 21.03
CA PRO A 175 24.40 -33.22 20.17
C PRO A 175 25.54 -33.27 19.14
N SER A 176 26.31 -32.20 18.98
CA SER A 176 27.35 -32.10 17.95
C SER A 176 28.70 -32.70 18.37
N ASP A 177 28.92 -32.93 19.67
CA ASP A 177 30.09 -33.63 20.22
C ASP A 177 29.66 -34.92 20.94
N THR A 178 30.13 -36.06 20.43
CA THR A 178 29.64 -37.42 20.69
C THR A 178 30.06 -38.04 22.04
N THR A 179 29.89 -37.33 23.17
CA THR A 179 30.43 -37.83 24.47
C THR A 179 29.48 -37.84 25.67
N TYR A 180 28.16 -37.67 25.48
CA TYR A 180 27.18 -37.73 26.58
C TYR A 180 26.46 -39.08 26.65
N THR A 181 26.15 -39.55 27.87
CA THR A 181 25.35 -40.77 28.07
C THR A 181 23.85 -40.43 28.05
N ASP A 182 23.02 -41.34 27.53
CA ASP A 182 21.56 -41.12 27.33
C ASP A 182 20.82 -40.65 28.59
N GLY A 183 21.27 -41.03 29.78
CA GLY A 183 20.67 -40.60 31.05
C GLY A 183 20.83 -39.09 31.33
N GLN A 184 21.98 -38.51 31.00
CA GLN A 184 22.27 -37.09 31.27
C GLN A 184 21.47 -36.16 30.34
N LEU A 185 21.19 -36.61 29.11
CA LEU A 185 20.32 -35.92 28.17
C LEU A 185 18.85 -35.94 28.63
N GLN A 186 18.39 -37.05 29.20
CA GLN A 186 17.01 -37.18 29.69
C GLN A 186 16.75 -36.31 30.94
N ASP A 187 17.73 -36.18 31.84
CA ASP A 187 17.59 -35.32 33.01
C ASP A 187 17.59 -33.83 32.63
N LEU A 188 18.44 -33.44 31.67
CA LEU A 188 18.42 -32.08 31.11
C LEU A 188 17.09 -31.77 30.41
N HIS A 189 16.53 -32.74 29.69
CA HIS A 189 15.21 -32.65 29.05
C HIS A 189 14.10 -32.40 30.08
N ASN A 190 14.07 -33.16 31.18
CA ASN A 190 13.07 -33.01 32.23
C ASN A 190 13.15 -31.64 32.94
N ILE A 191 14.36 -31.12 33.15
CA ILE A 191 14.58 -29.80 33.77
C ILE A 191 14.06 -28.68 32.86
N ILE A 192 14.29 -28.77 31.56
CA ILE A 192 13.87 -27.74 30.59
C ILE A 192 12.36 -27.74 30.42
N VAL A 193 11.72 -28.91 30.28
CA VAL A 193 10.25 -29.03 30.22
C VAL A 193 9.62 -28.46 31.49
N ARG A 194 10.20 -28.74 32.66
CA ARG A 194 9.75 -28.19 33.95
C ARG A 194 9.92 -26.66 34.06
N TRP A 195 10.99 -26.10 33.51
CA TRP A 195 11.24 -24.65 33.54
C TRP A 195 10.33 -23.89 32.56
N LEU A 196 10.07 -24.46 31.37
CA LEU A 196 9.17 -23.90 30.36
C LEU A 196 7.70 -23.97 30.77
N SER A 197 7.35 -24.94 31.62
CA SER A 197 5.99 -25.08 32.15
C SER A 197 5.64 -24.07 33.25
N GLU A 198 6.59 -23.26 33.70
CA GLU A 198 6.32 -22.14 34.62
C GLU A 198 5.73 -20.91 33.88
N PRO A 199 4.57 -20.37 34.31
CA PRO A 199 3.85 -19.30 33.62
C PRO A 199 4.68 -18.03 33.35
N GLN A 200 5.56 -17.66 34.29
CA GLN A 200 6.44 -16.50 34.19
C GLN A 200 7.45 -16.56 33.04
N ASN A 201 7.78 -17.77 32.57
CA ASN A 201 8.83 -18.00 31.58
C ASN A 201 8.29 -18.14 30.15
N SER A 202 6.95 -18.26 30.00
CA SER A 202 6.23 -18.44 28.73
C SER A 202 6.49 -17.34 27.69
N ARG A 203 6.65 -16.08 28.13
CA ARG A 203 6.94 -14.92 27.25
C ARG A 203 8.26 -15.07 26.47
N PHE A 204 9.21 -15.82 27.02
CA PHE A 204 10.55 -15.95 26.44
C PHE A 204 10.59 -16.98 25.29
N LEU A 205 9.68 -17.95 25.27
CA LEU A 205 9.50 -18.91 24.17
C LEU A 205 9.11 -18.21 22.87
N VAL A 206 8.17 -17.25 22.94
CA VAL A 206 7.66 -16.49 21.79
C VAL A 206 8.74 -15.60 21.16
N THR A 207 9.70 -15.12 21.96
CA THR A 207 10.81 -14.26 21.52
C THR A 207 12.08 -15.02 21.15
N SER A 208 12.12 -16.33 21.38
CA SER A 208 13.31 -17.16 21.14
C SER A 208 13.55 -17.38 19.64
N CYS A 209 14.81 -17.60 19.27
CA CYS A 209 15.23 -17.66 17.86
C CYS A 209 14.52 -18.79 17.11
N LYS A 210 13.78 -18.41 16.05
CA LYS A 210 13.04 -19.31 15.12
C LYS A 210 13.81 -20.56 14.69
N VAL A 211 15.13 -20.45 14.54
CA VAL A 211 16.01 -21.54 14.10
C VAL A 211 16.22 -22.58 15.21
N LEU A 212 16.35 -22.14 16.47
CA LEU A 212 16.61 -23.00 17.62
C LEU A 212 15.41 -23.90 17.95
N ILE A 213 14.19 -23.36 17.86
CA ILE A 213 12.97 -24.14 18.09
C ILE A 213 12.74 -25.15 16.96
N GLN A 214 13.04 -24.76 15.70
CA GLN A 214 12.97 -25.67 14.57
C GLN A 214 13.94 -26.85 14.70
N GLU A 215 15.17 -26.62 15.15
CA GLU A 215 16.14 -27.71 15.36
C GLU A 215 15.78 -28.57 16.58
N ALA A 216 15.33 -27.99 17.70
CA ALA A 216 14.88 -28.78 18.86
C ALA A 216 13.70 -29.71 18.51
N CYS A 217 12.69 -29.19 17.79
CA CYS A 217 11.55 -29.98 17.32
C CYS A 217 11.92 -31.04 16.28
N ARG A 218 13.06 -30.91 15.59
CA ARG A 218 13.53 -31.88 14.60
C ARG A 218 14.02 -33.18 15.23
N TYR A 219 14.57 -33.10 16.44
CA TYR A 219 15.17 -34.24 17.14
C TYR A 219 14.30 -34.77 18.29
N HIS A 220 13.30 -34.00 18.76
CA HIS A 220 12.45 -34.38 19.89
C HIS A 220 10.96 -34.10 19.61
N SER A 221 10.22 -35.13 19.20
CA SER A 221 8.77 -35.04 18.88
C SER A 221 7.91 -34.68 20.09
N ASP A 222 8.25 -35.20 21.27
CA ASP A 222 7.46 -35.02 22.50
C ASP A 222 7.57 -33.59 23.03
N LEU A 223 8.73 -32.95 22.80
CA LEU A 223 8.96 -31.54 23.12
C LEU A 223 8.10 -30.61 22.25
N CYS A 224 7.84 -31.01 21.00
CA CYS A 224 6.98 -30.27 20.08
C CYS A 224 5.53 -30.23 20.58
N GLN A 225 5.01 -31.37 21.03
CA GLN A 225 3.64 -31.49 21.55
C GLN A 225 3.45 -30.63 22.81
N SER A 226 4.36 -30.72 23.79
CA SER A 226 4.28 -29.93 25.02
C SER A 226 4.46 -28.43 24.78
N TYR A 227 5.35 -28.06 23.84
CA TYR A 227 5.54 -26.67 23.40
C TYR A 227 4.28 -26.10 22.76
N LEU A 228 3.60 -26.89 21.91
CA LEU A 228 2.34 -26.51 21.25
C LEU A 228 1.19 -26.32 22.25
N GLU A 229 1.04 -27.25 23.20
CA GLU A 229 0.04 -27.16 24.28
C GLU A 229 0.24 -25.90 25.14
N HIS A 230 1.51 -25.53 25.40
CA HIS A 230 1.83 -24.31 26.13
C HIS A 230 1.53 -23.03 25.35
N ILE A 231 1.73 -23.00 24.03
CA ILE A 231 1.33 -21.86 23.19
C ILE A 231 -0.18 -21.70 23.19
N VAL A 232 -0.93 -22.80 23.04
CA VAL A 232 -2.40 -22.79 23.06
C VAL A 232 -2.89 -22.25 24.41
N SER A 233 -2.38 -22.78 25.52
CA SER A 233 -2.73 -22.32 26.86
C SER A 233 -2.30 -20.87 27.14
N TRP A 234 -1.22 -20.38 26.54
CA TRP A 234 -0.81 -18.98 26.62
C TRP A 234 -1.74 -18.06 25.81
N ALA A 235 -2.10 -18.46 24.59
CA ALA A 235 -3.05 -17.76 23.75
C ALA A 235 -4.44 -17.64 24.41
N GLU A 236 -4.91 -18.69 25.07
CA GLU A 236 -6.20 -18.72 25.79
C GLU A 236 -6.22 -17.84 27.05
N ARG A 237 -5.06 -17.57 27.67
CA ARG A 237 -4.93 -16.75 28.89
C ARG A 237 -4.78 -15.25 28.62
N LEU A 238 -4.50 -14.86 27.38
CA LEU A 238 -4.47 -13.46 26.99
C LEU A 238 -5.91 -13.01 26.69
N GLU A 239 -6.57 -12.38 27.66
CA GLU A 239 -7.83 -11.68 27.36
C GLU A 239 -7.57 -10.63 26.26
N PRO A 240 -8.42 -10.54 25.22
CA PRO A 240 -8.26 -9.56 24.16
C PRO A 240 -8.42 -8.15 24.75
N SER A 241 -7.32 -7.45 24.94
CA SER A 241 -7.35 -6.02 25.21
C SER A 241 -7.20 -5.26 23.91
N TYR A 242 -8.18 -4.38 23.66
CA TYR A 242 -8.33 -3.61 22.43
C TYR A 242 -7.89 -2.14 22.58
N ASN A 243 -7.13 -1.83 23.63
CA ASN A 243 -6.60 -0.50 23.87
C ASN A 243 -5.15 -0.40 23.36
N GLU A 244 -4.81 0.60 22.55
CA GLU A 244 -3.44 0.78 22.01
C GLU A 244 -2.39 1.04 23.12
N ASP A 245 -2.84 1.53 24.27
CA ASP A 245 -2.02 1.73 25.47
C ASP A 245 -1.83 0.44 26.29
N ASP A 246 -2.51 -0.66 25.92
CA ASP A 246 -2.37 -1.93 26.62
C ASP A 246 -1.20 -2.74 26.08
N THR A 247 -0.28 -3.07 26.97
CA THR A 247 0.89 -3.93 26.72
C THR A 247 0.54 -5.28 26.07
N ASN A 248 -0.69 -5.77 26.24
CA ASN A 248 -1.18 -7.02 25.66
C ASN A 248 -1.47 -6.95 24.14
N PHE A 249 -1.72 -5.78 23.57
CA PHE A 249 -1.92 -5.61 22.12
C PHE A 249 -0.60 -5.77 21.35
N TYR A 250 0.49 -5.28 21.93
CA TYR A 250 1.85 -5.45 21.39
C TYR A 250 2.35 -6.89 21.46
N SER A 251 1.83 -7.74 22.37
CA SER A 251 2.24 -9.14 22.45
C SER A 251 1.65 -10.00 21.34
N TRP A 252 0.39 -9.79 20.95
CA TRP A 252 -0.24 -10.55 19.86
C TRP A 252 0.24 -10.13 18.47
N SER A 253 0.31 -8.83 18.19
CA SER A 253 0.83 -8.33 16.91
C SER A 253 2.28 -8.77 16.68
N ARG A 254 3.10 -8.76 17.73
CA ARG A 254 4.47 -9.28 17.69
C ARG A 254 4.47 -10.79 17.50
N PHE A 255 3.64 -11.56 18.23
CA PHE A 255 3.50 -13.01 18.04
C PHE A 255 3.13 -13.36 16.59
N LEU A 256 2.16 -12.69 15.96
CA LEU A 256 1.74 -12.94 14.57
C LEU A 256 2.87 -12.65 13.56
N VAL A 257 3.65 -11.60 13.80
CA VAL A 257 4.74 -11.17 12.90
C VAL A 257 6.02 -12.00 13.11
N THR A 258 6.27 -12.49 14.33
CA THR A 258 7.49 -13.25 14.67
C THR A 258 7.31 -14.76 14.59
N SER A 259 6.08 -15.27 14.66
CA SER A 259 5.80 -16.71 14.62
C SER A 259 6.02 -17.31 13.23
N SER A 260 6.56 -18.53 13.19
CA SER A 260 6.77 -19.25 11.93
C SER A 260 5.42 -19.71 11.37
N LYS A 261 5.11 -19.33 10.13
CA LYS A 261 3.93 -19.78 9.38
C LYS A 261 3.71 -21.31 9.44
N VAL A 262 4.80 -22.08 9.45
CA VAL A 262 4.76 -23.56 9.53
C VAL A 262 4.28 -24.03 10.89
N LEU A 263 4.68 -23.36 11.97
CA LEU A 263 4.29 -23.72 13.35
C LEU A 263 2.82 -23.44 13.61
N ILE A 264 2.31 -22.30 13.11
CA ILE A 264 0.89 -21.97 13.21
C ILE A 264 0.06 -22.95 12.36
N GLN A 265 0.52 -23.29 11.16
CA GLN A 265 -0.14 -24.29 10.32
C GLN A 265 -0.23 -25.65 11.00
N GLU A 266 0.83 -26.08 11.69
CA GLU A 266 0.83 -27.36 12.39
C GLU A 266 0.01 -27.30 13.68
N ALA A 267 0.06 -26.22 14.44
CA ALA A 267 -0.81 -26.01 15.60
C ALA A 267 -2.31 -26.02 15.21
N CYS A 268 -2.65 -25.35 14.11
CA CYS A 268 -4.02 -25.32 13.56
C CYS A 268 -4.49 -26.67 13.01
N ARG A 269 -3.60 -27.63 12.70
CA ARG A 269 -4.00 -28.99 12.32
C ARG A 269 -4.50 -29.82 13.51
N TYR A 270 -3.99 -29.54 14.71
CA TYR A 270 -4.32 -30.30 15.92
C TYR A 270 -5.32 -29.60 16.83
N HIS A 271 -5.45 -28.26 16.74
CA HIS A 271 -6.39 -27.46 17.54
C HIS A 271 -7.24 -26.53 16.68
N THR A 272 -8.52 -26.86 16.52
CA THR A 272 -9.50 -26.09 15.75
C THR A 272 -9.83 -24.74 16.37
N ASP A 273 -9.85 -24.64 17.70
CA ASP A 273 -10.21 -23.40 18.40
C ASP A 273 -9.12 -22.33 18.29
N LEU A 274 -7.84 -22.76 18.32
CA LEU A 274 -6.69 -21.90 18.02
C LEU A 274 -6.75 -21.38 16.57
N CYS A 275 -7.12 -22.24 15.62
CA CYS A 275 -7.30 -21.84 14.22
C CYS A 275 -8.38 -20.78 14.07
N GLN A 276 -9.51 -20.96 14.74
CA GLN A 276 -10.62 -20.00 14.73
C GLN A 276 -10.20 -18.66 15.35
N SER A 277 -9.60 -18.67 16.54
CA SER A 277 -9.11 -17.46 17.22
C SER A 277 -8.06 -16.69 16.39
N TYR A 278 -7.12 -17.41 15.76
CA TYR A 278 -6.13 -16.82 14.86
C TYR A 278 -6.76 -16.20 13.61
N LEU A 279 -7.75 -16.88 13.02
CA LEU A 279 -8.51 -16.36 11.87
C LEU A 279 -9.32 -15.12 12.26
N ASP A 280 -10.03 -15.15 13.38
CA ASP A 280 -10.81 -14.03 13.89
C ASP A 280 -9.93 -12.80 14.15
N HIS A 281 -8.69 -13.00 14.61
CA HIS A 281 -7.72 -11.90 14.79
C HIS A 281 -7.12 -11.38 13.48
N ILE A 282 -6.86 -12.23 12.48
CA ILE A 282 -6.47 -11.75 11.14
C ILE A 282 -7.62 -10.97 10.50
N VAL A 283 -8.85 -11.46 10.64
CA VAL A 283 -10.05 -10.78 10.16
C VAL A 283 -10.19 -9.43 10.88
N GLY A 284 -10.12 -9.38 12.21
CA GLY A 284 -10.17 -8.12 12.96
C GLY A 284 -8.97 -7.18 12.68
N TRP A 285 -7.80 -7.71 12.31
CA TRP A 285 -6.67 -6.89 11.85
C TRP A 285 -6.89 -6.34 10.42
N ALA A 286 -7.46 -7.14 9.53
CA ALA A 286 -7.83 -6.74 8.18
C ALA A 286 -9.00 -5.73 8.17
N GLU A 287 -9.98 -5.90 9.05
CA GLU A 287 -11.11 -4.98 9.27
C GLU A 287 -10.65 -3.64 9.84
N ARG A 288 -9.51 -3.58 10.55
CA ARG A 288 -8.87 -2.32 10.99
C ARG A 288 -7.90 -1.71 9.96
N LEU A 289 -7.53 -2.46 8.92
CA LEU A 289 -6.91 -1.92 7.70
C LEU A 289 -7.96 -1.42 6.70
N GLU A 290 -9.22 -1.88 6.82
CA GLU A 290 -10.34 -1.11 6.31
C GLU A 290 -10.40 0.20 7.10
N PRO A 291 -10.61 1.34 6.44
CA PRO A 291 -10.62 2.60 7.15
C PRO A 291 -11.70 2.61 8.25
N SER A 292 -11.45 3.27 9.38
CA SER A 292 -12.34 3.21 10.54
C SER A 292 -13.61 4.05 10.31
N TYR A 293 -14.78 3.42 10.31
CA TYR A 293 -16.08 4.10 10.42
C TYR A 293 -16.19 4.71 11.83
N ASN A 294 -16.45 6.01 11.92
CA ASN A 294 -16.79 6.64 13.19
C ASN A 294 -18.31 6.52 13.37
N GLU A 295 -18.78 5.81 14.39
CA GLU A 295 -20.22 5.60 14.63
C GLU A 295 -20.98 6.90 14.91
N ASP A 296 -20.26 7.97 15.28
CA ASP A 296 -20.79 9.31 15.52
C ASP A 296 -20.84 10.21 14.26
N ASP A 297 -20.74 9.66 13.06
CA ASP A 297 -20.81 10.45 11.83
C ASP A 297 -22.22 11.04 11.62
N THR A 298 -22.32 12.37 11.78
CA THR A 298 -23.55 13.14 11.64
C THR A 298 -23.71 13.79 10.27
N ASN A 299 -22.73 13.65 9.37
CA ASN A 299 -22.78 14.26 8.04
C ASN A 299 -23.90 13.65 7.20
N PHE A 300 -24.46 14.44 6.29
CA PHE A 300 -25.44 13.97 5.31
C PHE A 300 -24.78 13.73 3.95
N TYR A 301 -25.12 12.61 3.32
CA TYR A 301 -24.52 12.15 2.06
C TYR A 301 -25.55 12.08 0.94
N SER A 302 -25.37 12.87 -0.12
CA SER A 302 -26.12 12.75 -1.38
C SER A 302 -25.29 12.01 -2.43
N TRP A 303 -25.67 10.77 -2.72
CA TRP A 303 -25.09 9.97 -3.80
C TRP A 303 -25.78 10.33 -5.11
N ARG A 304 -25.17 11.23 -5.89
CA ARG A 304 -25.79 11.81 -7.08
C ARG A 304 -25.38 11.05 -8.33
N VAL A 305 -26.34 10.38 -8.96
CA VAL A 305 -26.18 9.64 -10.21
C VAL A 305 -26.77 10.46 -11.35
N VAL A 306 -25.98 10.76 -12.38
CA VAL A 306 -26.49 11.48 -13.56
C VAL A 306 -26.62 10.54 -14.76
N THR A 307 -27.81 10.51 -15.38
CA THR A 307 -28.12 9.62 -16.51
C THR A 307 -28.98 10.32 -17.57
N LYS A 308 -28.90 9.84 -18.81
CA LYS A 308 -29.86 10.21 -19.86
C LYS A 308 -31.21 9.47 -19.73
N GLY A 309 -31.30 8.49 -18.84
CA GLY A 309 -32.47 7.63 -18.65
C GLY A 309 -32.71 6.64 -19.78
N THR A 310 -31.69 6.30 -20.56
CA THR A 310 -31.80 5.32 -21.66
C THR A 310 -31.64 3.87 -21.21
N CYS A 311 -31.05 3.63 -20.04
CA CYS A 311 -30.82 2.30 -19.47
C CYS A 311 -31.45 2.21 -18.06
N PRO A 312 -32.79 2.26 -17.95
CA PRO A 312 -33.48 2.35 -16.66
C PRO A 312 -33.19 1.18 -15.72
N ASP A 313 -33.09 -0.04 -16.27
CA ASP A 313 -32.87 -1.24 -15.46
C ASP A 313 -31.44 -1.32 -14.91
N LEU A 314 -30.46 -0.84 -15.67
CA LEU A 314 -29.08 -0.70 -15.19
C LEU A 314 -29.02 0.23 -13.98
N VAL A 315 -29.64 1.42 -14.09
CA VAL A 315 -29.70 2.40 -13.00
C VAL A 315 -30.37 1.80 -11.77
N LYS A 316 -31.54 1.17 -11.94
CA LYS A 316 -32.29 0.53 -10.84
C LYS A 316 -31.42 -0.49 -10.09
N ARG A 317 -30.82 -1.44 -10.82
CA ARG A 317 -29.97 -2.49 -10.23
C ARG A 317 -28.74 -1.92 -9.51
N ASN A 318 -28.09 -0.92 -10.11
CA ASN A 318 -26.88 -0.34 -9.53
C ASN A 318 -27.17 0.49 -8.28
N VAL A 319 -28.24 1.29 -8.30
CA VAL A 319 -28.69 2.07 -7.13
C VAL A 319 -29.06 1.13 -5.99
N GLU A 320 -29.84 0.09 -6.24
CA GLU A 320 -30.19 -0.91 -5.23
C GLU A 320 -28.94 -1.58 -4.61
N ARG A 321 -27.99 -1.99 -5.45
CA ARG A 321 -26.72 -2.57 -5.00
C ARG A 321 -25.91 -1.59 -4.14
N ASN A 322 -25.83 -0.33 -4.55
CA ASN A 322 -25.08 0.70 -3.84
C ASN A 322 -25.73 1.05 -2.49
N ILE A 323 -27.07 1.10 -2.42
CA ILE A 323 -27.83 1.24 -1.17
C ILE A 323 -27.52 0.09 -0.22
N ASN A 324 -27.52 -1.15 -0.71
CA ASN A 324 -27.20 -2.32 0.11
C ASN A 324 -25.76 -2.26 0.69
N ILE A 325 -24.81 -1.70 -0.05
CA ILE A 325 -23.44 -1.50 0.44
C ILE A 325 -23.40 -0.46 1.55
N CYS A 326 -24.11 0.66 1.39
CA CYS A 326 -24.20 1.72 2.41
C CYS A 326 -24.86 1.19 3.68
N ASN A 327 -26.01 0.52 3.55
CA ASN A 327 -26.73 -0.10 4.66
C ASN A 327 -25.88 -1.19 5.35
N GLY A 328 -25.17 -2.01 4.58
CA GLY A 328 -24.27 -3.04 5.10
C GLY A 328 -23.02 -2.51 5.81
N LEU A 329 -22.79 -1.20 5.78
CA LEU A 329 -21.77 -0.49 6.56
C LEU A 329 -22.37 0.31 7.73
N GLY A 330 -23.69 0.28 7.92
CA GLY A 330 -24.36 1.05 8.97
C GLY A 330 -24.55 2.53 8.66
N LEU A 331 -24.29 2.99 7.43
CA LEU A 331 -24.53 4.37 7.04
C LEU A 331 -26.04 4.64 7.08
N SER A 332 -26.46 5.63 7.87
CA SER A 332 -27.89 5.91 8.11
C SER A 332 -28.34 7.23 7.48
N ASN A 333 -27.45 8.21 7.32
CA ASN A 333 -27.78 9.57 6.93
C ASN A 333 -27.43 9.86 5.46
N PHE A 334 -28.13 9.19 4.53
CA PHE A 334 -27.85 9.36 3.11
C PHE A 334 -29.09 9.30 2.22
N ILE A 335 -28.96 9.85 1.01
CA ILE A 335 -29.94 9.75 -0.07
C ILE A 335 -29.23 9.51 -1.40
N PHE A 336 -29.87 8.78 -2.32
CA PHE A 336 -29.46 8.67 -3.70
C PHE A 336 -30.29 9.62 -4.56
N GLU A 337 -29.66 10.64 -5.13
CA GLU A 337 -30.30 11.57 -6.07
C GLU A 337 -30.03 11.11 -7.51
N ILE A 338 -31.06 10.62 -8.19
CA ILE A 338 -30.97 10.15 -9.56
C ILE A 338 -31.45 11.26 -10.50
N VAL A 339 -30.49 11.95 -11.08
CA VAL A 339 -30.70 13.08 -11.98
C VAL A 339 -30.81 12.56 -13.40
N THR A 340 -31.97 12.70 -14.01
CA THR A 340 -32.27 12.07 -15.30
C THR A 340 -32.93 13.01 -16.29
N ASP A 341 -32.57 12.89 -17.57
CA ASP A 341 -33.26 13.58 -18.67
C ASP A 341 -34.66 13.00 -18.95
N ARG A 342 -34.88 11.73 -18.56
CA ARG A 342 -36.14 11.00 -18.81
C ARG A 342 -36.57 10.29 -17.53
N PHE A 343 -37.87 10.33 -17.23
CA PHE A 343 -38.40 9.58 -16.10
C PHE A 343 -38.15 8.07 -16.28
N ILE A 344 -37.53 7.45 -15.27
CA ILE A 344 -37.12 6.04 -15.21
C ILE A 344 -38.08 5.23 -14.32
N GLY A 345 -38.78 5.89 -13.41
CA GLY A 345 -39.75 5.27 -12.51
C GLY A 345 -39.05 4.39 -11.48
N LEU A 346 -38.20 5.00 -10.66
CA LEU A 346 -37.57 4.34 -9.53
C LEU A 346 -38.59 4.06 -8.41
N PRO A 347 -38.41 2.98 -7.62
CA PRO A 347 -39.26 2.73 -6.46
C PRO A 347 -39.22 3.92 -5.51
N ARG A 348 -40.39 4.35 -5.01
CA ARG A 348 -40.46 5.40 -4.00
C ARG A 348 -39.97 4.83 -2.67
N CYS A 349 -38.73 5.14 -2.31
CA CYS A 349 -38.19 4.84 -0.99
C CYS A 349 -37.54 6.10 -0.39
N PRO A 350 -37.47 6.24 0.95
CA PRO A 350 -36.92 7.43 1.60
C PRO A 350 -35.47 7.74 1.21
N SER A 351 -34.70 6.70 0.86
CA SER A 351 -33.29 6.80 0.51
C SER A 351 -33.04 7.08 -0.97
N VAL A 352 -34.07 7.28 -1.81
CA VAL A 352 -33.92 7.57 -3.25
C VAL A 352 -34.84 8.72 -3.66
N ARG A 353 -34.28 9.68 -4.39
CA ARG A 353 -34.98 10.81 -5.01
C ARG A 353 -34.68 10.83 -6.49
N GLU A 354 -35.71 10.79 -7.32
CA GLU A 354 -35.59 10.94 -8.76
C GLU A 354 -35.82 12.41 -9.16
N ILE A 355 -34.82 13.04 -9.78
CA ILE A 355 -34.86 14.43 -10.24
C ILE A 355 -34.87 14.44 -11.76
N VAL A 356 -36.03 14.73 -12.35
CA VAL A 356 -36.17 14.81 -13.81
C VAL A 356 -35.83 16.22 -14.26
N VAL A 357 -34.81 16.37 -15.12
CA VAL A 357 -34.42 17.67 -15.65
C VAL A 357 -35.40 18.08 -16.76
N PRO A 358 -36.17 19.18 -16.60
CA PRO A 358 -37.18 19.58 -17.57
C PRO A 358 -36.55 19.82 -18.94
N PHE A 359 -37.11 19.31 -20.03
CA PHE A 359 -36.52 19.48 -21.37
C PHE A 359 -36.30 20.96 -21.77
N ASN A 360 -37.17 21.85 -21.29
CA ASN A 360 -37.13 23.29 -21.52
C ASN A 360 -36.21 24.05 -20.55
N TYR A 361 -35.65 23.42 -19.51
CA TYR A 361 -34.71 24.08 -18.60
C TYR A 361 -33.45 24.54 -19.37
N ARG A 362 -33.06 25.79 -19.14
CA ARG A 362 -31.88 26.45 -19.73
C ARG A 362 -31.15 27.19 -18.62
N THR A 363 -29.85 26.96 -18.53
CA THR A 363 -28.98 27.75 -17.64
C THR A 363 -28.71 29.12 -18.24
N GLU A 364 -28.27 30.08 -17.43
CA GLU A 364 -28.02 31.46 -17.88
C GLU A 364 -26.98 31.52 -19.00
N LYS A 365 -25.88 30.76 -18.88
CA LYS A 365 -24.83 30.70 -19.91
C LYS A 365 -25.07 29.65 -21.00
N LYS A 366 -26.26 29.03 -21.05
CA LYS A 366 -26.63 28.00 -22.04
C LYS A 366 -25.72 26.76 -22.00
N THR A 367 -25.39 26.33 -20.79
CA THR A 367 -24.71 25.07 -20.51
C THR A 367 -25.55 23.89 -20.98
N LEU A 368 -24.90 22.84 -21.49
CA LEU A 368 -25.50 21.66 -22.09
C LEU A 368 -25.13 20.37 -21.34
N PHE A 369 -25.78 19.27 -21.73
CA PHE A 369 -25.43 17.89 -21.33
C PHE A 369 -25.38 17.67 -19.80
N LYS A 370 -24.39 16.91 -19.31
CA LYS A 370 -24.26 16.54 -17.88
C LYS A 370 -24.13 17.78 -16.98
N ALA A 371 -23.38 18.80 -17.41
CA ALA A 371 -23.23 20.06 -16.68
C ALA A 371 -24.57 20.78 -16.47
N ARG A 372 -25.46 20.76 -17.48
CA ARG A 372 -26.81 21.33 -17.36
C ARG A 372 -27.65 20.62 -16.31
N ALA A 373 -27.58 19.28 -16.27
CA ALA A 373 -28.28 18.49 -15.27
C ALA A 373 -27.76 18.77 -13.86
N LEU A 374 -26.43 18.85 -13.71
CA LEU A 374 -25.79 19.19 -12.44
C LEU A 374 -26.12 20.62 -11.99
N GLN A 375 -26.17 21.58 -12.91
CA GLN A 375 -26.57 22.96 -12.59
C GLN A 375 -28.03 23.03 -12.13
N TYR A 376 -28.94 22.29 -12.77
CA TYR A 376 -30.35 22.23 -12.34
C TYR A 376 -30.50 21.75 -10.90
N CYS A 377 -29.65 20.80 -10.46
CA CYS A 377 -29.64 20.32 -9.09
C CYS A 377 -29.11 21.34 -8.07
N LEU A 378 -28.50 22.44 -8.50
CA LEU A 378 -28.04 23.52 -7.63
C LEU A 378 -29.05 24.66 -7.52
N ASP A 379 -30.11 24.67 -8.34
CA ASP A 379 -31.15 25.69 -8.29
C ASP A 379 -31.95 25.56 -6.98
N ASP A 380 -32.27 26.69 -6.34
CA ASP A 380 -32.92 26.71 -5.02
C ASP A 380 -34.31 26.06 -4.99
N SER A 381 -34.98 25.97 -6.13
CA SER A 381 -36.26 25.24 -6.25
C SER A 381 -36.13 23.72 -6.29
N VAL A 382 -34.90 23.20 -6.44
CA VAL A 382 -34.61 21.77 -6.63
C VAL A 382 -33.68 21.24 -5.53
N ASN A 383 -32.69 22.03 -5.14
CA ASN A 383 -31.70 21.61 -4.16
C ASN A 383 -32.28 21.60 -2.73
N ASP A 384 -32.31 20.42 -2.12
CA ASP A 384 -32.73 20.25 -0.73
C ASP A 384 -31.54 20.09 0.23
N LEU A 385 -30.31 20.17 -0.28
CA LEU A 385 -29.07 19.98 0.48
C LEU A 385 -28.58 21.29 1.08
N LYS A 386 -28.05 21.22 2.30
CA LYS A 386 -27.40 22.33 3.01
C LYS A 386 -25.94 22.44 2.62
N ASP A 387 -25.33 23.58 2.90
CA ASP A 387 -23.96 23.87 2.49
C ASP A 387 -22.92 22.97 3.20
N GLU A 388 -23.23 22.49 4.40
CA GLU A 388 -22.41 21.54 5.17
C GLU A 388 -22.51 20.08 4.68
N ASP A 389 -23.52 19.76 3.86
CA ASP A 389 -23.72 18.40 3.35
C ASP A 389 -22.70 18.07 2.24
N TRP A 390 -22.67 16.79 1.85
CA TRP A 390 -21.70 16.27 0.87
C TRP A 390 -22.37 15.56 -0.29
N ILE A 391 -21.90 15.83 -1.51
CA ILE A 391 -22.33 15.18 -2.73
C ILE A 391 -21.23 14.22 -3.20
N VAL A 392 -21.61 12.98 -3.50
CA VAL A 392 -20.76 12.01 -4.18
C VAL A 392 -21.28 11.82 -5.61
N HIS A 393 -20.53 12.30 -6.59
CA HIS A 393 -20.89 12.20 -8.00
C HIS A 393 -20.53 10.84 -8.58
N LEU A 394 -21.53 10.17 -9.16
CA LEU A 394 -21.45 8.84 -9.74
C LEU A 394 -21.93 8.88 -11.20
N ASP A 395 -21.29 8.07 -12.05
CA ASP A 395 -21.88 7.71 -13.34
C ASP A 395 -22.93 6.59 -13.14
N GLU A 396 -23.82 6.40 -14.12
CA GLU A 396 -24.94 5.46 -14.02
C GLU A 396 -24.53 3.98 -13.86
N GLU A 397 -23.32 3.64 -14.32
CA GLU A 397 -22.71 2.32 -14.21
C GLU A 397 -21.85 2.12 -12.95
N THR A 398 -21.63 3.18 -12.16
CA THR A 398 -20.68 3.14 -11.06
C THR A 398 -21.22 2.32 -9.90
N ILE A 399 -20.43 1.33 -9.47
CA ILE A 399 -20.69 0.49 -8.31
C ILE A 399 -19.73 0.88 -7.18
N LEU A 400 -20.29 1.12 -6.01
CA LEU A 400 -19.54 1.39 -4.79
C LEU A 400 -18.81 0.12 -4.34
N THR A 401 -17.73 0.29 -3.59
CA THR A 401 -17.13 -0.75 -2.76
C THR A 401 -17.18 -0.32 -1.31
N ARG A 402 -17.10 -1.28 -0.38
CA ARG A 402 -16.97 -0.96 1.05
C ARG A 402 -15.81 0.00 1.30
N GLY A 403 -14.64 -0.31 0.74
CA GLY A 403 -13.45 0.56 0.82
C GLY A 403 -13.67 1.97 0.27
N SER A 404 -14.43 2.15 -0.83
CA SER A 404 -14.73 3.49 -1.33
C SER A 404 -15.64 4.29 -0.41
N VAL A 405 -16.68 3.67 0.15
CA VAL A 405 -17.59 4.36 1.08
C VAL A 405 -16.79 4.81 2.29
N ILE A 406 -16.05 3.90 2.91
CA ILE A 406 -15.26 4.23 4.09
C ILE A 406 -14.18 5.29 3.77
N GLY A 407 -13.53 5.21 2.60
CA GLY A 407 -12.57 6.22 2.17
C GLY A 407 -13.18 7.62 2.05
N ILE A 408 -14.42 7.72 1.58
CA ILE A 408 -15.20 8.96 1.51
C ILE A 408 -15.45 9.52 2.91
N LEU A 409 -15.91 8.67 3.84
CA LEU A 409 -16.16 9.08 5.22
C LEU A 409 -14.89 9.62 5.88
N ASN A 410 -13.76 8.94 5.69
CA ASN A 410 -12.47 9.40 6.22
C ASN A 410 -11.98 10.69 5.58
N PHE A 411 -12.22 10.87 4.28
CA PHE A 411 -11.90 12.11 3.58
C PHE A 411 -12.68 13.29 4.17
N ILE A 412 -13.97 13.10 4.45
CA ILE A 412 -14.86 14.12 5.04
C ILE A 412 -14.49 14.39 6.49
N ALA A 413 -14.33 13.34 7.31
CA ALA A 413 -13.93 13.46 8.71
C ALA A 413 -12.58 14.18 8.87
N LYS A 414 -11.66 14.01 7.91
CA LYS A 414 -10.38 14.73 7.88
C LYS A 414 -10.58 16.25 7.73
N GLY A 415 -11.64 16.71 7.06
CA GLY A 415 -12.04 18.13 7.02
C GLY A 415 -11.02 19.10 6.37
N THR A 416 -10.05 18.59 5.61
CA THR A 416 -8.93 19.41 5.07
C THR A 416 -9.16 19.90 3.63
N SER A 417 -10.21 19.44 2.96
CA SER A 417 -10.47 19.72 1.55
C SER A 417 -11.95 19.70 1.24
N SER A 418 -12.37 20.56 0.32
CA SER A 418 -13.77 20.63 -0.14
C SER A 418 -14.08 19.66 -1.27
N PHE A 419 -13.04 19.19 -1.98
CA PHE A 419 -13.18 18.28 -3.11
C PHE A 419 -12.23 17.09 -2.96
N GLY A 420 -12.71 15.91 -3.29
CA GLY A 420 -11.91 14.69 -3.28
C GLY A 420 -12.19 13.83 -4.50
N GLN A 421 -11.20 13.04 -4.92
CA GLN A 421 -11.35 12.10 -6.02
C GLN A 421 -10.60 10.80 -5.72
N GLY A 422 -11.24 9.66 -6.01
CA GLY A 422 -10.67 8.33 -5.81
C GLY A 422 -10.27 7.62 -7.11
N VAL A 423 -9.97 6.32 -6.99
CA VAL A 423 -9.57 5.46 -8.11
C VAL A 423 -10.77 4.70 -8.67
N ILE A 424 -10.84 4.59 -9.99
CA ILE A 424 -11.86 3.77 -10.66
C ILE A 424 -11.18 2.59 -11.34
N THR A 425 -11.72 1.39 -11.13
CA THR A 425 -11.25 0.16 -11.80
C THR A 425 -12.33 -0.41 -12.72
N TYR A 426 -11.91 -1.09 -13.78
CA TYR A 426 -12.80 -1.44 -14.91
C TYR A 426 -12.98 -2.96 -15.14
N ALA A 427 -12.37 -3.79 -14.29
CA ALA A 427 -12.26 -5.23 -14.51
C ALA A 427 -12.92 -6.09 -13.41
N ASN A 428 -13.70 -5.47 -12.53
CA ASN A 428 -14.33 -6.16 -11.40
C ASN A 428 -15.74 -6.69 -11.70
N GLU A 429 -16.41 -6.11 -12.70
CA GLU A 429 -17.67 -6.61 -13.25
C GLU A 429 -17.40 -7.49 -14.49
N GLU A 430 -18.47 -7.96 -15.13
CA GLU A 430 -18.37 -8.70 -16.38
C GLU A 430 -17.64 -7.88 -17.47
N ILE A 431 -16.55 -8.45 -18.00
CA ILE A 431 -15.76 -7.83 -19.06
C ILE A 431 -16.36 -8.16 -20.42
N VAL A 432 -17.03 -7.18 -21.02
CA VAL A 432 -17.65 -7.31 -22.34
C VAL A 432 -16.61 -7.26 -23.47
N CYS A 433 -15.64 -6.33 -23.40
CA CYS A 433 -14.58 -6.19 -24.40
C CYS A 433 -13.20 -6.14 -23.73
N TRP A 434 -12.42 -7.21 -23.87
CA TRP A 434 -11.11 -7.32 -23.23
C TRP A 434 -10.10 -6.29 -23.73
N ILE A 435 -10.14 -5.93 -25.01
CA ILE A 435 -9.17 -4.99 -25.60
C ILE A 435 -9.33 -3.60 -24.97
N THR A 436 -10.56 -3.08 -24.89
CA THR A 436 -10.82 -1.76 -24.29
C THR A 436 -10.57 -1.77 -22.79
N THR A 437 -10.91 -2.86 -22.09
CA THR A 437 -10.57 -3.01 -20.66
C THR A 437 -9.06 -2.99 -20.44
N ILE A 438 -8.26 -3.66 -21.28
CA ILE A 438 -6.80 -3.60 -21.20
C ILE A 438 -6.30 -2.17 -21.46
N PHE A 439 -6.86 -1.47 -22.45
CA PHE A 439 -6.51 -0.07 -22.73
C PHE A 439 -6.77 0.86 -21.53
N ASP A 440 -7.85 0.63 -20.80
CA ASP A 440 -8.20 1.41 -19.61
C ASP A 440 -7.34 1.10 -18.38
N LEU A 441 -6.53 0.04 -18.38
CA LEU A 441 -5.59 -0.24 -17.27
C LEU A 441 -4.56 0.89 -17.11
N SER A 442 -4.20 1.59 -18.18
CA SER A 442 -3.38 2.79 -18.12
C SER A 442 -3.98 3.89 -17.24
N ARG A 443 -5.33 4.01 -17.22
CA ARG A 443 -6.05 4.99 -16.39
C ARG A 443 -5.96 4.61 -14.93
N VAL A 444 -6.09 3.31 -14.62
CA VAL A 444 -5.90 2.79 -13.25
C VAL A 444 -4.48 3.09 -12.77
N GLY A 445 -3.47 2.84 -13.61
CA GLY A 445 -2.08 3.18 -13.31
C GLY A 445 -1.88 4.68 -13.06
N ASN A 446 -2.47 5.54 -13.90
CA ASN A 446 -2.41 6.99 -13.74
C ASN A 446 -3.12 7.47 -12.46
N ASP A 447 -4.25 6.88 -12.11
CA ASP A 447 -5.00 7.19 -10.88
C ASP A 447 -4.15 6.91 -9.64
N TYR A 448 -3.51 5.74 -9.57
CA TYR A 448 -2.60 5.38 -8.47
C TYR A 448 -1.29 6.16 -8.49
N GLY A 449 -0.87 6.67 -9.65
CA GLY A 449 0.35 7.43 -9.84
C GLY A 449 0.11 8.94 -9.77
N ILE A 450 -0.01 9.58 -10.95
CA ILE A 450 0.00 11.04 -11.10
C ILE A 450 -1.17 11.71 -10.38
N LEU A 451 -2.38 11.12 -10.43
CA LEU A 451 -3.54 11.69 -9.76
C LEU A 451 -3.34 11.71 -8.25
N ARG A 452 -3.05 10.54 -7.65
CA ARG A 452 -2.80 10.41 -6.22
C ARG A 452 -1.69 11.33 -5.75
N PHE A 453 -0.59 11.42 -6.50
CA PHE A 453 0.50 12.34 -6.17
C PHE A 453 0.06 13.80 -6.20
N CYS A 454 -0.66 14.22 -7.25
CA CYS A 454 -1.11 15.60 -7.38
C CYS A 454 -2.08 16.01 -6.27
N LEU A 455 -3.04 15.15 -5.95
CA LEU A 455 -4.04 15.45 -4.94
C LEU A 455 -3.49 15.37 -3.51
N LYS A 456 -2.64 14.38 -3.19
CA LYS A 456 -2.05 14.29 -1.85
C LYS A 456 -0.99 15.36 -1.59
N HIS A 457 -0.11 15.63 -2.55
CA HIS A 457 1.04 16.50 -2.34
C HIS A 457 0.75 17.96 -2.69
N PHE A 458 0.18 18.23 -3.87
CA PHE A 458 -0.07 19.60 -4.31
C PHE A 458 -1.46 20.13 -3.95
N ARG A 459 -2.38 19.24 -3.53
CA ARG A 459 -3.79 19.56 -3.21
C ARG A 459 -4.55 20.20 -4.37
N LYS A 460 -4.19 19.84 -5.61
CA LYS A 460 -4.62 20.52 -6.84
C LYS A 460 -4.86 19.53 -7.99
N PRO A 461 -5.86 19.77 -8.86
CA PRO A 461 -6.17 18.94 -10.01
C PRO A 461 -5.31 19.32 -11.21
N LEU A 462 -3.98 19.17 -11.09
CA LEU A 462 -3.02 19.73 -12.06
C LEU A 462 -3.22 19.20 -13.48
N PHE A 463 -3.36 17.88 -13.66
CA PHE A 463 -3.37 17.24 -14.98
C PHE A 463 -4.75 16.74 -15.41
N SER A 464 -5.60 16.37 -14.46
CA SER A 464 -6.91 15.78 -14.74
C SER A 464 -7.84 15.88 -13.53
N TRP A 465 -9.13 15.98 -13.82
CA TRP A 465 -10.24 15.81 -12.90
C TRP A 465 -11.29 14.95 -13.63
N LYS A 466 -11.86 13.94 -12.95
CA LYS A 466 -12.80 12.98 -13.52
C LYS A 466 -14.22 13.35 -13.11
N GLY A 467 -15.21 13.00 -13.91
CA GLY A 467 -16.63 13.26 -13.61
C GLY A 467 -17.35 12.22 -12.75
N SER A 468 -16.63 11.23 -12.22
CA SER A 468 -17.14 10.15 -11.38
C SER A 468 -16.15 9.82 -10.28
N TYR A 469 -16.65 9.27 -9.17
CA TYR A 469 -15.95 9.12 -7.90
C TYR A 469 -15.32 10.44 -7.43
N VAL A 470 -16.14 11.48 -7.46
CA VAL A 470 -15.84 12.81 -6.94
C VAL A 470 -16.70 13.07 -5.72
N VAL A 471 -16.08 13.52 -4.63
CA VAL A 471 -16.77 14.00 -3.44
C VAL A 471 -16.61 15.50 -3.37
N SER A 472 -17.69 16.17 -3.00
CA SER A 472 -17.83 17.61 -3.10
C SER A 472 -18.64 18.14 -1.93
N ASN A 473 -18.13 19.13 -1.20
CA ASN A 473 -18.93 19.87 -0.24
C ASN A 473 -19.96 20.73 -0.99
N VAL A 474 -21.23 20.69 -0.57
CA VAL A 474 -22.34 21.36 -1.28
C VAL A 474 -22.12 22.86 -1.39
N GLY A 475 -21.73 23.54 -0.31
CA GLY A 475 -21.50 24.98 -0.34
C GLY A 475 -20.37 25.37 -1.29
N ALA A 476 -19.29 24.58 -1.32
CA ALA A 476 -18.19 24.78 -2.28
C ALA A 476 -18.62 24.51 -3.73
N GLU A 477 -19.39 23.45 -3.99
CA GLU A 477 -19.94 23.14 -5.31
C GLU A 477 -20.84 24.23 -5.83
N ARG A 478 -21.79 24.68 -5.00
CA ARG A 478 -22.71 25.78 -5.31
C ARG A 478 -21.95 27.05 -5.63
N ASN A 479 -20.91 27.36 -4.87
CA ASN A 479 -20.05 28.51 -5.16
C ASN A 479 -19.41 28.38 -6.54
N VAL A 480 -18.82 27.23 -6.87
CA VAL A 480 -18.15 27.00 -8.17
C VAL A 480 -19.16 27.01 -9.33
N SER A 481 -20.34 26.42 -9.13
CA SER A 481 -21.42 26.19 -10.10
C SER A 481 -21.01 25.26 -11.25
N PHE A 482 -21.99 24.75 -12.01
CA PHE A 482 -21.77 24.04 -13.28
C PHE A 482 -22.17 24.88 -14.50
N ASP A 483 -22.59 26.14 -14.34
CA ASP A 483 -22.96 27.02 -15.45
C ASP A 483 -21.73 27.65 -16.13
N PHE A 484 -21.06 26.83 -16.94
CA PHE A 484 -19.83 27.16 -17.67
C PHE A 484 -20.05 27.60 -19.12
N GLY A 485 -21.31 27.57 -19.57
CA GLY A 485 -21.70 27.74 -20.95
C GLY A 485 -21.24 26.61 -21.87
N ILE A 486 -21.38 26.83 -23.17
CA ILE A 486 -21.19 25.80 -24.20
C ILE A 486 -19.77 25.21 -24.16
N HIS A 487 -18.74 26.04 -23.95
CA HIS A 487 -17.35 25.60 -23.93
C HIS A 487 -17.02 24.66 -22.76
N GLY A 488 -17.67 24.83 -21.60
CA GLY A 488 -17.48 23.97 -20.44
C GLY A 488 -18.44 22.78 -20.38
N SER A 489 -19.24 22.53 -21.42
CA SER A 489 -20.29 21.49 -21.38
C SER A 489 -19.83 20.09 -21.79
N ILE A 490 -18.68 19.94 -22.48
CA ILE A 490 -18.21 18.62 -22.99
C ILE A 490 -17.31 17.88 -22.00
N ALA A 491 -16.43 18.63 -21.34
CA ALA A 491 -15.53 18.17 -20.28
C ALA A 491 -15.77 19.02 -19.03
N GLU A 492 -17.00 18.93 -18.53
CA GLU A 492 -17.49 19.72 -17.42
C GLU A 492 -16.73 19.46 -16.13
N ASP A 493 -16.27 18.22 -15.95
CA ASP A 493 -15.44 17.79 -14.84
C ASP A 493 -14.09 18.52 -14.84
N CYS A 494 -13.36 18.48 -15.95
CA CYS A 494 -12.10 19.20 -16.10
C CYS A 494 -12.28 20.70 -15.91
N PHE A 495 -13.35 21.28 -16.47
CA PHE A 495 -13.65 22.70 -16.33
C PHE A 495 -13.95 23.06 -14.86
N PHE A 496 -14.79 22.28 -14.18
CA PHE A 496 -15.13 22.44 -12.77
C PHE A 496 -13.88 22.39 -11.90
N GLY A 497 -13.03 21.36 -12.05
CA GLY A 497 -11.82 21.21 -11.25
C GLY A 497 -10.88 22.41 -11.36
N LEU A 498 -10.68 22.95 -12.57
CA LEU A 498 -9.85 24.13 -12.78
C LEU A 498 -10.49 25.42 -12.25
N MET A 499 -11.82 25.55 -12.33
CA MET A 499 -12.55 26.69 -11.76
C MET A 499 -12.55 26.67 -10.23
N ALA A 500 -12.75 25.51 -9.63
CA ALA A 500 -12.62 25.31 -8.19
C ALA A 500 -11.20 25.64 -7.71
N TRP A 501 -10.16 25.19 -8.43
CA TRP A 501 -8.79 25.57 -8.11
C TRP A 501 -8.53 27.08 -8.30
N LYS A 502 -9.09 27.70 -9.35
CA LYS A 502 -9.04 29.16 -9.54
C LYS A 502 -9.63 29.91 -8.35
N LYS A 503 -10.70 29.38 -7.75
CA LYS A 503 -11.36 29.95 -6.56
C LYS A 503 -10.62 29.66 -5.24
N GLY A 504 -9.52 28.92 -5.28
CA GLY A 504 -8.66 28.67 -4.12
C GLY A 504 -9.03 27.43 -3.31
N TYR A 505 -9.99 26.62 -3.77
CA TYR A 505 -10.34 25.38 -3.08
C TYR A 505 -9.22 24.34 -3.17
N LEU A 506 -9.11 23.54 -2.11
CA LEU A 506 -8.14 22.46 -1.98
C LEU A 506 -8.76 21.11 -2.30
N PHE A 507 -7.96 20.22 -2.87
CA PHE A 507 -8.36 18.88 -3.27
C PHE A 507 -7.59 17.80 -2.49
N ASP A 508 -8.19 16.63 -2.28
CA ASP A 508 -7.49 15.45 -1.73
C ASP A 508 -7.77 14.18 -2.53
N PHE A 509 -6.91 13.18 -2.33
CA PHE A 509 -7.14 11.84 -2.80
C PHE A 509 -7.98 11.05 -1.81
N ILE A 510 -8.99 10.34 -2.32
CA ILE A 510 -9.85 9.46 -1.53
C ILE A 510 -9.34 8.02 -1.67
N GLU A 511 -9.13 7.35 -0.55
CA GLU A 511 -8.74 5.94 -0.55
C GLU A 511 -9.92 5.03 -0.90
N GLY A 512 -9.63 3.81 -1.36
CA GLY A 512 -10.66 2.90 -1.87
C GLY A 512 -10.99 3.13 -3.35
N GLU A 513 -11.59 2.12 -3.97
CA GLU A 513 -11.87 2.10 -5.41
C GLU A 513 -13.36 1.94 -5.70
N MET A 514 -13.84 2.57 -6.77
CA MET A 514 -15.17 2.30 -7.33
C MET A 514 -15.02 1.47 -8.61
N TRP A 515 -16.06 0.72 -8.94
CA TRP A 515 -16.06 -0.14 -10.11
C TRP A 515 -16.93 0.46 -11.22
N GLU A 516 -16.36 0.51 -12.41
CA GLU A 516 -17.05 0.91 -13.63
C GLU A 516 -16.79 -0.10 -14.75
N ARG A 517 -17.35 0.16 -15.94
CA ARG A 517 -17.14 -0.67 -17.12
C ARG A 517 -16.44 0.12 -18.21
N SER A 518 -15.49 -0.53 -18.87
CA SER A 518 -14.88 0.00 -20.08
C SER A 518 -15.87 0.03 -21.26
N PRO A 519 -15.61 0.81 -22.31
CA PRO A 519 -16.43 0.80 -23.52
C PRO A 519 -16.57 -0.61 -24.13
N PHE A 520 -17.76 -0.96 -24.60
CA PHE A 520 -18.06 -2.32 -25.08
C PHE A 520 -17.54 -2.60 -26.50
N SER A 521 -17.01 -1.59 -27.17
CA SER A 521 -16.41 -1.72 -28.50
C SER A 521 -15.27 -0.72 -28.69
N LEU A 522 -14.35 -1.02 -29.62
CA LEU A 522 -13.28 -0.10 -30.02
C LEU A 522 -13.86 1.20 -30.61
N THR A 523 -14.99 1.12 -31.32
CA THR A 523 -15.67 2.30 -31.87
C THR A 523 -16.17 3.22 -30.76
N ASP A 524 -16.81 2.67 -29.72
CA ASP A 524 -17.27 3.46 -28.57
C ASP A 524 -16.09 4.04 -27.79
N TYR A 525 -15.00 3.29 -27.67
CA TYR A 525 -13.76 3.77 -27.08
C TYR A 525 -13.21 4.99 -27.82
N VAL A 526 -13.03 4.90 -29.14
CA VAL A 526 -12.54 6.01 -29.98
C VAL A 526 -13.44 7.24 -29.86
N LYS A 527 -14.76 7.06 -29.85
CA LYS A 527 -15.71 8.18 -29.68
C LYS A 527 -15.65 8.80 -28.29
N GLN A 528 -15.42 8.01 -27.24
CA GLN A 528 -15.20 8.51 -25.89
C GLN A 528 -13.94 9.38 -25.83
N ARG A 529 -12.82 8.89 -26.37
CA ARG A 529 -11.54 9.64 -26.41
C ARG A 529 -11.63 10.89 -27.25
N ARG A 530 -12.31 10.82 -28.40
CA ARG A 530 -12.63 11.99 -29.23
C ARG A 530 -13.28 13.10 -28.41
N ARG A 531 -14.31 12.77 -27.62
CA ARG A 531 -15.02 13.71 -26.76
C ARG A 531 -14.08 14.35 -25.73
N TRP A 532 -13.19 13.57 -25.12
CA TRP A 532 -12.23 14.10 -24.14
C TRP A 532 -11.23 15.07 -24.77
N VAL A 533 -10.67 14.72 -25.93
CA VAL A 533 -9.75 15.61 -26.68
C VAL A 533 -10.45 16.93 -27.00
N GLN A 534 -11.67 16.88 -27.54
CA GLN A 534 -12.45 18.07 -27.86
C GLN A 534 -12.75 18.91 -26.62
N GLY A 535 -13.25 18.28 -25.54
CA GLY A 535 -13.60 18.97 -24.30
C GLY A 535 -12.40 19.63 -23.62
N ILE A 536 -11.27 18.92 -23.48
CA ILE A 536 -10.05 19.49 -22.89
C ILE A 536 -9.49 20.63 -23.75
N THR A 537 -9.57 20.52 -25.08
CA THR A 537 -9.17 21.60 -26.00
C THR A 537 -10.02 22.85 -25.78
N LEU A 538 -11.35 22.71 -25.66
CA LEU A 538 -12.25 23.83 -25.36
C LEU A 538 -11.94 24.44 -23.98
N THR A 539 -11.70 23.63 -22.96
CA THR A 539 -11.29 24.09 -21.62
C THR A 539 -9.97 24.87 -21.68
N PHE A 540 -8.99 24.40 -22.45
CA PHE A 540 -7.71 25.08 -22.64
C PHE A 540 -7.88 26.47 -23.29
N PHE A 541 -8.74 26.59 -24.30
CA PHE A 541 -8.99 27.87 -24.98
C PHE A 541 -10.00 28.79 -24.29
N SER A 542 -10.74 28.32 -23.29
CA SER A 542 -11.72 29.15 -22.56
C SER A 542 -11.07 30.35 -21.88
N LYS A 543 -11.65 31.55 -22.00
CA LYS A 543 -11.13 32.77 -21.34
C LYS A 543 -11.41 32.80 -19.84
N ASP A 544 -12.32 31.95 -19.35
CA ASP A 544 -12.75 31.95 -17.95
C ASP A 544 -11.69 31.38 -17.00
N ILE A 545 -10.81 30.52 -17.52
CA ILE A 545 -9.76 29.85 -16.75
C ILE A 545 -8.41 30.53 -17.04
N PRO A 546 -7.70 31.07 -16.02
CA PRO A 546 -6.38 31.66 -16.22
C PRO A 546 -5.34 30.63 -16.65
N PHE A 547 -4.27 31.09 -17.32
CA PHE A 547 -3.24 30.21 -17.86
C PHE A 547 -2.53 29.35 -16.80
N LYS A 548 -2.36 29.87 -15.57
CA LYS A 548 -1.73 29.14 -14.45
C LYS A 548 -2.41 27.79 -14.18
N GLN A 549 -3.74 27.76 -14.18
CA GLN A 549 -4.52 26.55 -13.96
C GLN A 549 -4.46 25.58 -15.14
N LYS A 550 -4.12 26.09 -16.33
CA LYS A 550 -4.05 25.30 -17.57
C LYS A 550 -2.73 24.62 -17.81
N VAL A 551 -1.67 24.96 -17.07
CA VAL A 551 -0.32 24.45 -17.34
C VAL A 551 -0.28 22.93 -17.37
N GLY A 552 -0.88 22.24 -16.40
CA GLY A 552 -0.87 20.77 -16.39
C GLY A 552 -1.68 20.15 -17.52
N ILE A 553 -2.92 20.63 -17.77
CA ILE A 553 -3.71 20.14 -18.91
C ILE A 553 -3.10 20.49 -20.27
N SER A 554 -2.26 21.52 -20.35
CA SER A 554 -1.55 21.88 -21.58
C SER A 554 -0.51 20.83 -21.97
N PHE A 555 0.17 20.21 -21.00
CA PHE A 555 1.07 19.09 -21.26
C PHE A 555 0.30 17.86 -21.73
N SER A 556 -0.86 17.56 -21.11
CA SER A 556 -1.73 16.46 -21.54
C SER A 556 -2.22 16.67 -22.98
N LEU A 557 -2.67 17.90 -23.30
CA LEU A 557 -3.14 18.24 -24.63
C LEU A 557 -2.02 18.22 -25.67
N LEU A 558 -0.83 18.74 -25.34
CA LEU A 558 0.33 18.69 -26.22
C LEU A 558 0.76 17.25 -26.51
N SER A 559 0.74 16.38 -25.50
CA SER A 559 0.99 14.95 -25.67
C SER A 559 0.02 14.32 -26.66
N TRP A 560 -1.29 14.58 -26.53
CA TRP A 560 -2.29 14.08 -27.47
C TRP A 560 -2.12 14.65 -28.89
N ILE A 561 -1.90 15.96 -29.04
CA ILE A 561 -1.73 16.60 -30.36
C ILE A 561 -0.51 16.07 -31.10
N THR A 562 0.59 15.81 -30.39
CA THR A 562 1.83 15.29 -30.99
C THR A 562 1.82 13.79 -31.20
N MET A 563 0.85 13.08 -30.62
CA MET A 563 0.77 11.62 -30.68
C MET A 563 0.68 11.03 -32.10
N PRO A 564 -0.08 11.61 -33.07
CA PRO A 564 -0.05 11.13 -34.45
C PRO A 564 1.36 11.20 -35.07
N LEU A 565 2.11 12.27 -34.78
CA LEU A 565 3.49 12.43 -35.26
C LEU A 565 4.41 11.38 -34.61
N THR A 566 4.29 11.19 -33.30
CA THR A 566 5.08 10.19 -32.55
C THR A 566 4.77 8.76 -32.98
N ALA A 567 3.51 8.44 -33.24
CA ALA A 567 3.07 7.13 -33.74
C ALA A 567 3.62 6.87 -35.14
N SER A 568 3.51 7.83 -36.06
CA SER A 568 4.12 7.73 -37.39
C SER A 568 5.64 7.63 -37.32
N ASN A 569 6.29 8.41 -36.46
CA ASN A 569 7.74 8.36 -36.28
C ASN A 569 8.22 7.00 -35.76
N SER A 570 7.46 6.31 -34.90
CA SER A 570 7.79 4.96 -34.46
C SER A 570 7.87 3.96 -35.61
N VAL A 571 6.97 4.09 -36.61
CA VAL A 571 6.99 3.27 -37.83
C VAL A 571 8.14 3.69 -38.75
N LEU A 572 8.31 4.99 -38.97
CA LEU A 572 9.35 5.52 -39.85
C LEU A 572 10.76 5.24 -39.34
N ALA A 573 11.00 5.34 -38.03
CA ALA A 573 12.29 5.05 -37.41
C ALA A 573 12.65 3.57 -37.50
N PHE A 574 11.66 2.67 -37.55
CA PHE A 574 11.88 1.24 -37.80
C PHE A 574 12.27 0.98 -39.26
N LEU A 575 11.60 1.62 -40.21
CA LEU A 575 11.87 1.46 -41.65
C LEU A 575 13.15 2.18 -42.10
N TYR A 576 13.45 3.32 -41.50
CA TYR A 576 14.57 4.21 -41.81
C TYR A 576 15.27 4.62 -40.51
N PRO A 577 16.13 3.74 -39.95
CA PRO A 577 16.81 4.01 -38.70
C PRO A 577 17.82 5.16 -38.88
N LEU A 578 17.47 6.33 -38.35
CA LEU A 578 18.35 7.49 -38.30
C LEU A 578 19.16 7.47 -37.00
N PRO A 579 20.45 7.85 -37.02
CA PRO A 579 21.25 7.95 -35.81
C PRO A 579 20.66 9.05 -34.91
N MET A 580 20.18 8.68 -33.72
CA MET A 580 19.74 9.64 -32.71
C MET A 580 20.77 9.78 -31.59
N PRO A 581 20.97 11.00 -31.04
CA PRO A 581 21.77 11.20 -29.84
C PRO A 581 21.28 10.31 -28.69
N ILE A 582 22.21 9.78 -27.89
CA ILE A 582 21.92 8.82 -26.81
C ILE A 582 20.91 9.34 -25.77
N VAL A 583 20.91 10.66 -25.53
CA VAL A 583 19.96 11.32 -24.62
C VAL A 583 18.52 11.12 -25.10
N PHE A 584 18.25 11.27 -26.41
CA PHE A 584 16.91 11.06 -26.95
C PHE A 584 16.50 9.59 -26.92
N HIS A 585 17.44 8.66 -27.18
CA HIS A 585 17.17 7.24 -26.98
C HIS A 585 16.78 6.91 -25.54
N PHE A 586 17.52 7.44 -24.55
CA PHE A 586 17.21 7.25 -23.14
C PHE A 586 15.84 7.82 -22.78
N LEU A 587 15.51 9.05 -23.22
CA LEU A 587 14.23 9.67 -22.93
C LEU A 587 13.06 8.89 -23.56
N CYS A 588 13.18 8.46 -24.81
CA CYS A 588 12.17 7.63 -25.47
C CYS A 588 11.98 6.28 -24.77
N ALA A 589 13.08 5.61 -24.41
CA ALA A 589 13.03 4.35 -23.68
C ALA A 589 12.42 4.52 -22.28
N PHE A 590 12.74 5.61 -21.58
CA PHE A 590 12.17 5.93 -20.28
C PHE A 590 10.66 6.19 -20.39
N MET A 591 10.20 7.01 -21.35
CA MET A 591 8.78 7.25 -21.57
C MET A 591 8.02 5.96 -21.90
N GLY A 592 8.58 5.12 -22.79
CA GLY A 592 8.02 3.80 -23.11
C GLY A 592 7.96 2.88 -21.89
N GLY A 593 9.03 2.86 -21.08
CA GLY A 593 9.10 2.08 -19.84
C GLY A 593 8.08 2.52 -18.80
N VAL A 594 7.88 3.83 -18.62
CA VAL A 594 6.83 4.39 -17.75
C VAL A 594 5.45 3.97 -18.25
N MET A 595 5.20 4.04 -19.55
CA MET A 595 3.91 3.62 -20.12
C MET A 595 3.64 2.13 -19.87
N MET A 596 4.63 1.27 -20.12
CA MET A 596 4.54 -0.17 -19.79
C MET A 596 4.27 -0.39 -18.31
N PHE A 597 4.98 0.33 -17.44
CA PHE A 597 4.78 0.27 -15.99
C PHE A 597 3.35 0.63 -15.58
N LEU A 598 2.78 1.70 -16.13
CA LEU A 598 1.41 2.11 -15.81
C LEU A 598 0.38 1.05 -16.19
N PHE A 599 0.53 0.43 -17.35
CA PHE A 599 -0.33 -0.68 -17.78
C PHE A 599 -0.21 -1.90 -16.87
N VAL A 600 1.03 -2.29 -16.51
CA VAL A 600 1.26 -3.42 -15.61
C VAL A 600 0.69 -3.13 -14.23
N ILE A 601 0.94 -1.97 -13.64
CA ILE A 601 0.34 -1.57 -12.36
C ILE A 601 -1.18 -1.58 -12.44
N GLY A 602 -1.75 -1.06 -13.52
CA GLY A 602 -3.19 -1.12 -13.76
C GLY A 602 -3.72 -2.56 -13.76
N ALA A 603 -3.02 -3.48 -14.43
CA ALA A 603 -3.36 -4.91 -14.43
C ALA A 603 -3.28 -5.52 -13.02
N LEU A 604 -2.18 -5.26 -12.29
CA LEU A 604 -1.97 -5.77 -10.93
C LEU A 604 -3.05 -5.28 -9.95
N LYS A 605 -3.53 -4.04 -10.14
CA LYS A 605 -4.57 -3.44 -9.30
C LYS A 605 -5.98 -3.85 -9.70
N SER A 606 -6.23 -4.13 -10.97
CA SER A 606 -7.57 -4.48 -11.46
C SER A 606 -7.86 -5.98 -11.39
N PHE A 607 -6.83 -6.83 -11.41
CA PHE A 607 -6.99 -8.28 -11.41
C PHE A 607 -6.34 -8.92 -10.19
N ASN A 608 -7.08 -9.80 -9.50
CA ASN A 608 -6.56 -10.60 -8.40
C ASN A 608 -6.15 -11.98 -8.90
N TYR A 609 -4.87 -12.33 -8.81
CA TYR A 609 -4.35 -13.61 -9.28
C TYR A 609 -5.02 -14.83 -8.61
N LYS A 610 -5.53 -14.69 -7.38
CA LYS A 610 -6.28 -15.76 -6.68
C LYS A 610 -7.64 -16.03 -7.34
N ARG A 611 -8.32 -14.98 -7.79
CA ARG A 611 -9.64 -15.06 -8.47
C ARG A 611 -9.48 -15.46 -9.94
N THR A 612 -8.48 -14.90 -10.61
CA THR A 612 -8.31 -15.02 -12.06
C THR A 612 -7.47 -16.24 -12.46
N GLY A 613 -6.68 -16.79 -11.54
CA GLY A 613 -5.70 -17.84 -11.81
C GLY A 613 -4.38 -17.27 -12.35
N LEU A 614 -3.26 -17.85 -11.92
CA LEU A 614 -1.92 -17.32 -12.20
C LEU A 614 -1.61 -17.22 -13.70
N CYS A 615 -1.93 -18.26 -14.48
CA CYS A 615 -1.64 -18.26 -15.92
C CYS A 615 -2.39 -17.15 -16.67
N LYS A 616 -3.70 -17.00 -16.40
CA LYS A 616 -4.52 -15.95 -17.01
C LYS A 616 -4.08 -14.56 -16.56
N PHE A 617 -3.69 -14.41 -15.29
CA PHE A 617 -3.15 -13.16 -14.76
C PHE A 617 -1.84 -12.74 -15.45
N LEU A 618 -0.89 -13.67 -15.60
CA LEU A 618 0.36 -13.43 -16.34
C LEU A 618 0.10 -13.10 -17.80
N LEU A 619 -0.86 -13.79 -18.43
CA LEU A 619 -1.29 -13.49 -19.79
C LEU A 619 -1.84 -12.06 -19.91
N ILE A 620 -2.66 -11.60 -18.96
CA ILE A 620 -3.19 -10.23 -18.94
C ILE A 620 -2.07 -9.20 -18.78
N CYS A 621 -1.13 -9.42 -17.85
CA CYS A 621 0.01 -8.51 -17.67
C CYS A 621 0.87 -8.42 -18.95
N THR A 622 1.09 -9.57 -19.60
CA THR A 622 1.85 -9.64 -20.86
C THR A 622 1.08 -8.97 -22.00
N ALA A 623 -0.22 -9.25 -22.14
CA ALA A 623 -1.09 -8.64 -23.13
C ALA A 623 -1.18 -7.12 -22.96
N SER A 624 -1.13 -6.61 -21.72
CA SER A 624 -1.14 -5.18 -21.42
C SER A 624 0.08 -4.45 -22.02
N VAL A 625 1.22 -5.13 -22.13
CA VAL A 625 2.43 -4.61 -22.78
C VAL A 625 2.36 -4.84 -24.29
N LEU A 626 1.98 -6.03 -24.74
CA LEU A 626 1.95 -6.38 -26.16
C LEU A 626 0.91 -5.58 -26.96
N LEU A 627 -0.19 -5.17 -26.34
CA LEU A 627 -1.24 -4.37 -26.98
C LEU A 627 -0.97 -2.87 -26.98
N LEU A 628 0.17 -2.40 -26.45
CA LEU A 628 0.54 -0.97 -26.47
C LEU A 628 0.54 -0.36 -27.88
N PRO A 629 1.07 -1.00 -28.95
CA PRO A 629 0.98 -0.45 -30.29
C PRO A 629 -0.47 -0.25 -30.76
N CYS A 630 -1.35 -1.22 -30.47
CA CYS A 630 -2.78 -1.14 -30.77
C CYS A 630 -3.45 0.00 -30.00
N PHE A 631 -3.08 0.18 -28.72
CA PHE A 631 -3.53 1.29 -27.90
C PHE A 631 -3.14 2.64 -28.52
N VAL A 632 -1.86 2.81 -28.88
CA VAL A 632 -1.36 4.06 -29.49
C VAL A 632 -2.06 4.36 -30.81
N ILE A 633 -2.28 3.35 -31.67
CA ILE A 633 -3.03 3.52 -32.92
C ILE A 633 -4.47 3.95 -32.64
N THR A 634 -5.15 3.30 -31.69
CA THR A 634 -6.55 3.58 -31.36
C THR A 634 -6.74 4.99 -30.78
N GLU A 635 -5.88 5.39 -29.83
CA GLU A 635 -5.86 6.75 -29.31
C GLU A 635 -5.52 7.75 -30.43
N THR A 636 -4.64 7.40 -31.37
CA THR A 636 -4.24 8.29 -32.49
C THR A 636 -5.42 8.53 -33.42
N CYS A 637 -6.17 7.47 -33.75
CA CYS A 637 -7.42 7.57 -34.49
C CYS A 637 -8.43 8.48 -33.78
N ALA A 638 -8.53 8.41 -32.45
CA ALA A 638 -9.42 9.28 -31.68
C ALA A 638 -8.99 10.75 -31.73
N VAL A 639 -7.69 11.03 -31.62
CA VAL A 639 -7.15 12.40 -31.73
C VAL A 639 -7.40 12.97 -33.13
N VAL A 640 -7.05 12.22 -34.19
CA VAL A 640 -7.29 12.67 -35.58
C VAL A 640 -8.79 12.89 -35.79
N TYR A 641 -9.63 11.97 -35.32
CA TYR A 641 -11.08 12.11 -35.42
C TYR A 641 -11.60 13.34 -34.68
N ALA A 642 -11.05 13.66 -33.50
CA ALA A 642 -11.42 14.84 -32.72
C ALA A 642 -11.16 16.15 -33.47
N PHE A 643 -10.01 16.26 -34.14
CA PHE A 643 -9.66 17.44 -34.92
C PHE A 643 -10.47 17.55 -36.22
N LEU A 644 -10.72 16.44 -36.91
CA LEU A 644 -11.55 16.43 -38.12
C LEU A 644 -13.01 16.79 -37.84
N THR A 645 -13.49 16.55 -36.62
CA THR A 645 -14.88 16.81 -36.21
C THR A 645 -15.01 17.90 -35.15
N PHE A 646 -14.00 18.78 -35.03
CA PHE A 646 -13.96 19.78 -33.97
C PHE A 646 -15.15 20.77 -34.00
N SER A 647 -15.75 20.98 -35.17
CA SER A 647 -16.93 21.83 -35.34
C SER A 647 -18.24 21.21 -34.87
N THR A 648 -18.30 19.88 -34.67
CA THR A 648 -19.52 19.19 -34.22
C THR A 648 -19.51 19.02 -32.70
N ILE A 649 -20.36 19.78 -32.01
CA ILE A 649 -20.58 19.65 -30.57
C ILE A 649 -21.59 18.51 -30.34
N GLU A 650 -21.11 17.27 -30.28
CA GLU A 650 -21.95 16.10 -30.00
C GLU A 650 -21.49 15.35 -28.75
N PHE A 651 -22.41 15.07 -27.83
CA PHE A 651 -22.16 14.25 -26.65
C PHE A 651 -22.58 12.79 -26.88
N HIS A 652 -21.60 11.94 -27.21
CA HIS A 652 -21.82 10.51 -27.36
C HIS A 652 -21.87 9.79 -26.00
N THR A 653 -22.97 9.07 -25.75
CA THR A 653 -23.09 8.15 -24.61
C THR A 653 -22.67 6.75 -25.05
N ILE A 654 -21.75 6.12 -24.32
CA ILE A 654 -21.31 4.75 -24.62
C ILE A 654 -22.48 3.79 -24.42
N LYS A 655 -22.54 2.71 -25.20
CA LYS A 655 -23.50 1.63 -24.99
C LYS A 655 -23.13 0.85 -23.72
N LYS A 656 -24.08 0.72 -22.78
CA LYS A 656 -23.83 0.17 -21.44
C LYS A 656 -24.52 -1.17 -21.13
N GLU A 657 -25.29 -1.71 -22.08
CA GLU A 657 -25.91 -3.04 -21.97
C GLU A 657 -25.61 -3.91 -23.21
N SER A 658 -25.30 -5.19 -22.98
CA SER A 658 -25.32 -6.23 -24.01
C SER A 658 -26.78 -6.59 -24.32
N ARG A 659 -27.13 -6.84 -25.60
CA ARG A 659 -28.49 -7.31 -25.92
C ARG A 659 -28.71 -8.65 -25.21
N PRO A 660 -29.88 -8.91 -24.60
CA PRO A 660 -30.21 -10.27 -24.19
C PRO A 660 -30.16 -11.16 -25.44
N SER A 661 -29.56 -12.35 -25.31
CA SER A 661 -29.58 -13.37 -26.34
C SER A 661 -31.04 -13.78 -26.58
N ASP A 662 -31.62 -13.33 -27.69
CA ASP A 662 -32.98 -13.63 -28.12
C ASP A 662 -33.15 -15.14 -28.36
N GLY A 663 -33.58 -15.85 -27.31
CA GLY A 663 -34.26 -17.13 -27.43
C GLY A 663 -35.75 -16.86 -27.65
N ASN A 664 -36.21 -17.08 -28.89
CA ASN A 664 -37.62 -17.12 -29.31
C ASN A 664 -38.45 -15.84 -29.12
N PHE A 665 -38.67 -15.08 -30.19
CA PHE A 665 -40.01 -14.92 -30.80
C PHE A 665 -39.87 -14.13 -32.11
N MET A 666 -39.98 -14.85 -33.23
CA MET A 666 -40.23 -14.28 -34.56
C MET A 666 -41.70 -13.86 -34.67
N HIS A 667 -42.00 -12.57 -34.65
CA HIS A 667 -42.97 -11.97 -35.58
C HIS A 667 -42.78 -10.45 -35.67
N GLY A 668 -42.78 -9.96 -36.90
CA GLY A 668 -42.19 -8.69 -37.28
C GLY A 668 -43.01 -7.46 -36.92
N GLN A 669 -42.34 -6.31 -36.99
CA GLN A 669 -42.69 -5.24 -37.92
C GLN A 669 -41.51 -4.29 -38.07
N HIS A 670 -41.09 -4.10 -39.32
CA HIS A 670 -40.16 -3.07 -39.74
C HIS A 670 -40.67 -1.68 -39.33
N THR A 671 -39.91 -0.96 -38.52
CA THR A 671 -39.92 0.50 -38.53
C THR A 671 -38.49 1.04 -38.49
N ASN A 672 -38.03 1.47 -39.65
CA ASN A 672 -36.93 2.41 -39.80
C ASN A 672 -37.35 3.75 -39.18
N HIS A 673 -36.58 4.26 -38.20
CA HIS A 673 -36.03 5.62 -38.20
C HIS A 673 -35.27 5.89 -36.90
N GLY A 674 -33.93 5.87 -37.01
CA GLY A 674 -33.07 6.55 -36.05
C GLY A 674 -33.23 8.05 -36.22
N GLN A 675 -33.82 8.72 -35.22
CA GLN A 675 -33.81 10.17 -35.15
C GLN A 675 -32.42 10.64 -34.72
N HIS A 676 -31.64 11.06 -35.71
CA HIS A 676 -30.53 11.99 -35.54
C HIS A 676 -31.09 13.34 -35.07
N THR A 677 -30.82 13.73 -33.83
CA THR A 677 -31.08 15.10 -33.38
C THR A 677 -29.90 15.98 -33.80
N ILE A 678 -29.94 16.48 -35.03
CA ILE A 678 -29.07 17.57 -35.48
C ILE A 678 -29.59 18.83 -34.80
N CYS A 679 -28.87 19.33 -33.79
CA CYS A 679 -29.06 20.72 -33.36
C CYS A 679 -28.36 21.60 -34.41
N ASN A 680 -29.14 22.15 -35.33
CA ASN A 680 -28.68 23.29 -36.13
C ASN A 680 -28.56 24.51 -35.19
N VAL A 681 -27.39 25.13 -35.24
CA VAL A 681 -27.00 26.36 -34.53
C VAL A 681 -27.91 27.52 -34.86
#